data_AF-A0A661UE23-F1
#
_entry.id   AF-A0A661UE23-F1
#
_cell.length_a   1.000
_cell.length_b   1.000
_cell.length_c   1.000
_cell.angle_alpha   90.00
_cell.angle_beta   90.00
_cell.angle_gamma   90.00
#
_symmetry.space_group_name_H-M   'P 1'
#
loop_
_entity.id
_entity.type
_entity.pdbx_description
1 polymer ?
#
loop_
_entity_poly.entity_id
_entity_poly.type
_entity_poly.pdbx_seq_one_letter_code
_entity_poly.pdbx_strand_id
1 'polypeptide(L)'
;MYISKKLLLLIIFSIALAVLNAAYLKDQPYVLTQPNGEILKCLATGDEFHNWLHDENNFTIIQNADTGFYVYAELAGDKLVATNYIAGQIDPATVALIPGVNAKPADFDRKVEEFNQILADRRTRASTIGDLNNLVVFIRFADQTEFTETLFQYNNMFNAADQSSLYQYYDEVSDEQLAITSHFYPEPNGNLIVSYQSPNPRNYYEVYNAVTNPNGYQQGEQAQREHELLQAAIQFVETQIPATLDLDNDDDGRVDNVCFIVKGGTGAWADLLWPHMWVLFSLDVFIHGSQVWTYNFQLSQSLNSSGVGVLCHEMFHSLGAPDLYHYEGNGISPAGSWDLMCSNTNPPQHMMTWMKHKYGLWFNDVPAINSSGTYSLEPVVNSPYSCYKIPSPNSTNEFFMVEYRLRTGLFEPSIPGDGLLIYRVDLNENGNASGPPDEVYLFRPDGTTTSNGNVNQANFSADVGRTMFNDNTNPACFLQWGDPGGIFISDIGFIGDTIEFTLNTGLVAMFETNVQSGPASLGVQFTNTSYPATGIDYVEWDFDGDGLIDSVEDDPYYLFEEIGTYDITLFIHQGTETAQITMEDYITVTDASSISGNISGIWKQDYSPYTITGDVVLNSDDEVLIEPGTEVFIENESTILVYGNLSAEGTEELPISFDSNSSWKGIKFNGAQDINTIDGCIISGATHSAVSIENNSQVNIYNCKIINNSGTSLGAAIDISSSNTVCIMGNIISNNSNSTLTGGIGCTDSSPLIVNNFIVNNDGGFAGAFSLKSDSNPFIVNNTIANNDAPDGAFFIFNSS
;
A
#
# COMPACT_ATOMS: atom_id res chain seq x y z
N MET A 1 -46.67 -3.31 -2.58
CA MET A 1 -47.44 -3.44 -1.31
C MET A 1 -46.45 -3.25 -0.18
N TYR A 2 -46.59 -2.18 0.60
CA TYR A 2 -45.67 -1.75 1.64
C TYR A 2 -45.51 -2.80 2.76
N ILE A 3 -44.28 -3.25 3.04
CA ILE A 3 -43.85 -3.65 4.38
C ILE A 3 -42.47 -3.04 4.62
N SER A 4 -42.35 -2.39 5.77
CA SER A 4 -41.37 -1.37 6.10
C SER A 4 -40.08 -1.96 6.65
N LYS A 5 -38.96 -1.40 6.21
CA LYS A 5 -37.66 -1.38 6.88
C LYS A 5 -37.81 -1.00 8.35
N LYS A 6 -37.47 -1.89 9.29
CA LYS A 6 -37.00 -1.63 10.68
C LYS A 6 -36.93 -2.93 11.48
N LEU A 7 -35.88 -3.73 11.27
CA LEU A 7 -35.29 -4.61 12.29
C LEU A 7 -33.97 -5.25 11.80
N LEU A 8 -32.91 -4.45 11.58
CA LEU A 8 -31.54 -4.95 11.51
C LEU A 8 -30.59 -3.77 11.76
N LEU A 9 -30.49 -3.36 13.03
CA LEU A 9 -29.59 -2.28 13.45
C LEU A 9 -29.19 -2.57 14.89
N LEU A 10 -28.38 -3.60 15.07
CA LEU A 10 -27.51 -3.80 16.23
C LEU A 10 -26.51 -4.90 15.88
N ILE A 11 -25.24 -4.64 16.17
CA ILE A 11 -24.04 -5.47 15.94
C ILE A 11 -23.35 -5.22 14.59
N ILE A 12 -22.73 -4.04 14.44
CA ILE A 12 -21.42 -3.85 13.78
C ILE A 12 -20.76 -2.65 14.48
N PHE A 13 -19.72 -2.87 15.29
CA PHE A 13 -18.45 -2.13 15.26
C PHE A 13 -17.51 -2.66 16.34
N SER A 14 -16.70 -3.65 15.98
CA SER A 14 -15.42 -3.96 16.62
C SER A 14 -14.84 -5.13 15.85
N ILE A 15 -13.98 -4.83 14.88
CA ILE A 15 -12.88 -5.65 14.31
C ILE A 15 -12.36 -4.80 13.14
N ALA A 16 -11.27 -4.09 13.37
CA ALA A 16 -10.30 -3.65 12.37
C ALA A 16 -9.10 -3.09 13.12
N LEU A 17 -7.91 -3.43 12.61
CA LEU A 17 -6.56 -3.10 13.08
C LEU A 17 -5.97 -4.11 14.08
N ALA A 18 -5.59 -5.27 13.54
CA ALA A 18 -4.38 -5.95 13.95
C ALA A 18 -3.48 -6.03 12.70
N VAL A 19 -2.51 -5.13 12.61
CA VAL A 19 -1.33 -5.30 11.76
C VAL A 19 -0.21 -5.44 12.77
N LEU A 20 0.38 -6.62 12.88
CA LEU A 20 1.54 -6.80 13.74
C LEU A 20 2.59 -7.43 12.87
N ASN A 21 3.60 -6.63 12.53
CA ASN A 21 4.87 -7.04 11.96
C ASN A 21 5.77 -7.64 13.10
N ALA A 22 6.80 -8.42 12.84
CA ALA A 22 7.37 -9.38 13.78
C ALA A 22 8.53 -8.83 14.62
N ALA A 23 8.71 -9.14 15.90
CA ALA A 23 7.90 -8.46 16.93
C ALA A 23 8.17 -6.95 17.02
N TYR A 24 8.29 -6.23 15.90
CA TYR A 24 7.99 -4.82 15.79
C TYR A 24 6.57 -4.62 16.32
N LEU A 25 6.49 -4.37 17.63
CA LEU A 25 5.23 -4.15 18.29
C LEU A 25 4.81 -2.74 17.93
N LYS A 26 3.60 -2.59 17.42
CA LYS A 26 3.03 -1.28 17.08
C LYS A 26 1.91 -0.93 18.04
N ASP A 27 1.88 0.33 18.46
CA ASP A 27 0.79 0.93 19.22
C ASP A 27 0.43 0.16 20.50
N GLN A 28 1.42 -0.40 21.20
CA GLN A 28 1.18 -1.20 22.39
C GLN A 28 0.79 -0.30 23.58
N PRO A 29 -0.37 -0.52 24.21
CA PRO A 29 -0.79 0.31 25.33
C PRO A 29 0.20 0.27 26.49
N TYR A 30 0.68 1.44 26.90
CA TYR A 30 1.57 1.59 28.04
C TYR A 30 1.10 2.69 28.99
N VAL A 31 1.43 2.54 30.27
CA VAL A 31 1.02 3.47 31.32
C VAL A 31 2.24 3.97 32.07
N LEU A 32 2.51 5.25 31.93
CA LEU A 32 3.54 5.97 32.67
C LEU A 32 2.95 6.64 33.91
N THR A 33 3.79 6.80 34.93
CA THR A 33 3.51 7.68 36.08
C THR A 33 4.45 8.88 36.01
N GLN A 34 3.88 10.08 35.88
CA GLN A 34 4.63 11.33 35.93
C GLN A 34 5.23 11.55 37.34
N PRO A 35 6.30 12.34 37.49
CA PRO A 35 6.90 12.64 38.80
C PRO A 35 5.93 13.22 39.84
N ASN A 36 4.85 13.87 39.40
CA ASN A 36 3.79 14.41 40.25
C ASN A 36 2.72 13.37 40.64
N GLY A 37 2.84 12.12 40.20
CA GLY A 37 1.89 11.03 40.45
C GLY A 37 0.74 10.94 39.45
N GLU A 38 0.67 11.81 38.44
CA GLU A 38 -0.33 11.70 37.37
C GLU A 38 -0.05 10.48 36.48
N ILE A 39 -1.12 9.83 36.03
CA ILE A 39 -1.04 8.68 35.14
C ILE A 39 -1.17 9.15 33.69
N LEU A 40 -0.18 8.83 32.88
CA LEU A 40 -0.16 9.08 31.44
C LEU A 40 -0.38 7.76 30.70
N LYS A 41 -1.43 7.70 29.89
CA LYS A 41 -1.63 6.61 28.92
C LYS A 41 -0.91 6.99 27.63
N CYS A 42 -0.06 6.11 27.15
CA CYS A 42 0.69 6.26 25.92
C CYS A 42 0.75 4.92 25.18
N LEU A 43 1.42 4.91 24.05
CA LEU A 43 1.66 3.75 23.22
C LEU A 43 3.17 3.55 23.09
N ALA A 44 3.60 2.29 23.08
CA ALA A 44 4.97 1.90 22.79
C ALA A 44 5.02 1.25 21.41
N THR A 45 5.98 1.68 20.59
CA THR A 45 6.24 1.12 19.26
C THR A 45 7.73 0.84 19.10
N GLY A 46 8.09 -0.27 18.45
CA GLY A 46 9.47 -0.61 18.10
C GLY A 46 9.80 -2.08 18.22
N ASP A 47 11.10 -2.36 18.23
CA ASP A 47 11.72 -3.69 18.36
C ASP A 47 12.83 -3.66 19.43
N GLU A 48 13.61 -4.74 19.53
CA GLU A 48 14.72 -4.90 20.46
C GLU A 48 15.93 -3.98 20.16
N PHE A 49 16.02 -3.44 18.95
CA PHE A 49 17.07 -2.51 18.54
C PHE A 49 16.68 -1.06 18.81
N HIS A 50 15.41 -0.72 18.62
CA HIS A 50 14.87 0.62 18.80
C HIS A 50 13.37 0.64 19.12
N ASN A 51 13.01 1.28 20.23
CA ASN A 51 11.63 1.53 20.62
C ASN A 51 11.42 2.94 21.19
N TRP A 52 10.19 3.46 21.06
CA TRP A 52 9.82 4.78 21.56
C TRP A 52 8.38 4.81 22.08
N LEU A 53 8.08 5.82 22.91
CA LEU A 53 6.70 6.12 23.28
C LEU A 53 6.14 7.22 22.40
N HIS A 54 4.83 7.13 22.18
CA HIS A 54 4.07 8.19 21.57
C HIS A 54 2.63 8.20 22.10
N ASP A 55 1.88 9.25 21.79
CA ASP A 55 0.43 9.27 22.02
C ASP A 55 -0.35 8.67 20.83
N GLU A 56 -1.68 8.69 20.92
CA GLU A 56 -2.58 8.18 19.87
C GLU A 56 -2.46 8.91 18.52
N ASN A 57 -1.87 10.11 18.51
CA ASN A 57 -1.64 10.91 17.31
C ASN A 57 -0.17 10.87 16.86
N ASN A 58 0.60 9.88 17.35
CA ASN A 58 1.99 9.63 17.03
C ASN A 58 2.96 10.74 17.47
N PHE A 59 2.64 11.56 18.48
CA PHE A 59 3.61 12.50 19.04
C PHE A 59 4.53 11.80 20.02
N THR A 60 5.83 11.80 19.71
CA THR A 60 6.85 11.11 20.50
C THR A 60 7.02 11.70 21.89
N ILE A 61 7.08 10.82 22.89
CA ILE A 61 7.21 11.14 24.31
C ILE A 61 8.58 10.66 24.78
N ILE A 62 9.34 11.54 25.44
CA ILE A 62 10.62 11.20 26.07
C ILE A 62 10.69 11.69 27.51
N GLN A 63 11.55 11.09 28.33
CA GLN A 63 11.81 11.60 29.67
C GLN A 63 12.81 12.76 29.64
N ASN A 64 12.44 13.90 30.22
CA ASN A 64 13.36 15.02 30.41
C ASN A 64 14.39 14.68 31.49
N ALA A 65 15.68 14.66 31.13
CA ALA A 65 16.76 14.23 32.04
C ALA A 65 16.94 15.11 33.28
N ASP A 66 16.61 16.41 33.19
CA ASP A 66 16.79 17.37 34.29
C ASP A 66 15.63 17.33 35.30
N THR A 67 14.41 17.13 34.80
CA THR A 67 13.18 17.23 35.62
C THR A 67 12.54 15.88 35.94
N GLY A 68 12.86 14.84 35.17
CA GLY A 68 12.24 13.52 35.26
C GLY A 68 10.82 13.43 34.69
N PHE A 69 10.23 14.53 34.22
CA PHE A 69 8.91 14.52 33.60
C PHE A 69 8.95 13.87 32.21
N TYR A 70 7.91 13.12 31.87
CA TYR A 70 7.68 12.69 30.50
C TYR A 70 7.04 13.84 29.72
N VAL A 71 7.74 14.25 28.67
CA VAL A 71 7.42 15.41 27.83
C VAL A 71 7.33 14.97 26.38
N TYR A 72 6.66 15.75 25.55
CA TYR A 72 6.77 15.57 24.10
C TYR A 72 8.18 15.93 23.62
N ALA A 73 8.63 15.27 22.56
CA ALA A 73 9.93 15.47 21.96
C ALA A 73 9.88 16.30 20.68
N GLU A 74 11.01 16.91 20.32
CA GLU A 74 11.24 17.54 19.02
C GLU A 74 12.59 17.10 18.44
N LEU A 75 12.78 17.26 17.13
CA LEU A 75 14.07 17.02 16.47
C LEU A 75 14.92 18.29 16.48
N ALA A 76 16.15 18.17 16.99
CA ALA A 76 17.20 19.18 16.84
C ALA A 76 18.35 18.60 16.00
N GLY A 77 18.25 18.72 14.68
CA GLY A 77 19.06 17.91 13.75
C GLY A 77 18.62 16.45 13.82
N ASP A 78 19.58 15.51 13.89
CA ASP A 78 19.32 14.07 13.90
C ASP A 78 19.08 13.50 15.32
N LYS A 79 18.72 14.36 16.28
CA LYS A 79 18.55 13.97 17.70
C LYS A 79 17.19 14.38 18.23
N LEU A 80 16.57 13.45 18.96
CA LEU A 80 15.42 13.75 19.80
C LEU A 80 15.85 14.56 21.02
N VAL A 81 15.14 15.66 21.27
CA VAL A 81 15.36 16.55 22.42
C VAL A 81 14.07 16.72 23.20
N ALA A 82 14.19 16.76 24.53
CA ALA A 82 13.06 16.91 25.45
C ALA A 82 12.56 18.36 25.41
N THR A 83 11.27 18.54 25.14
CA THR A 83 10.65 19.87 25.22
C THR A 83 10.28 20.22 26.67
N ASN A 84 9.68 21.40 26.86
CA ASN A 84 9.07 21.79 28.13
C ASN A 84 7.57 21.42 28.23
N TYR A 85 7.02 20.71 27.23
CA TYR A 85 5.60 20.36 27.13
C TYR A 85 5.35 18.99 27.76
N ILE A 86 4.80 18.98 28.98
CA ILE A 86 4.48 17.75 29.72
C ILE A 86 3.39 16.97 28.97
N ALA A 87 3.71 15.71 28.65
CA ALA A 87 2.79 14.84 27.94
C ALA A 87 1.52 14.58 28.76
N GLY A 88 0.36 14.69 28.12
CA GLY A 88 -0.96 14.59 28.76
C GLY A 88 -1.51 15.88 29.39
N GLN A 89 -0.74 16.99 29.40
CA GLN A 89 -1.20 18.28 29.93
C GLN A 89 -1.48 19.35 28.86
N ILE A 90 -1.07 19.10 27.62
CA ILE A 90 -1.25 20.01 26.50
C ILE A 90 -1.50 19.20 25.22
N ASP A 91 -2.25 19.79 24.29
CA ASP A 91 -2.39 19.27 22.92
C ASP A 91 -1.13 19.64 22.11
N PRO A 92 -0.28 18.67 21.72
CA PRO A 92 0.97 18.94 21.01
C PRO A 92 0.75 19.60 19.64
N ALA A 93 -0.40 19.40 19.00
CA ALA A 93 -0.73 20.05 17.72
C ALA A 93 -0.90 21.58 17.88
N THR A 94 -1.33 22.05 19.06
CA THR A 94 -1.53 23.48 19.33
C THR A 94 -0.23 24.24 19.56
N VAL A 95 0.89 23.53 19.76
CA VAL A 95 2.23 24.10 19.96
C VAL A 95 3.19 23.80 18.81
N ALA A 96 2.65 23.42 17.65
CA ALA A 96 3.39 23.17 16.42
C ALA A 96 4.51 22.12 16.53
N LEU A 97 4.33 21.12 17.40
CA LEU A 97 5.15 19.92 17.36
C LEU A 97 4.80 19.09 16.12
N ILE A 98 5.77 18.30 15.65
CA ILE A 98 5.61 17.44 14.48
C ILE A 98 5.37 16.01 14.98
N PRO A 99 4.29 15.32 14.56
CA PRO A 99 4.09 13.92 14.90
C PRO A 99 5.11 13.03 14.16
N GLY A 100 5.44 11.88 14.74
CA GLY A 100 6.31 10.87 14.15
C GLY A 100 7.81 11.19 14.20
N VAL A 101 8.22 12.20 14.99
CA VAL A 101 9.65 12.49 15.18
C VAL A 101 10.35 11.31 15.87
N ASN A 102 11.39 10.75 15.25
CA ASN A 102 12.12 9.62 15.79
C ASN A 102 13.63 9.77 15.51
N ALA A 103 14.49 9.20 16.36
CA ALA A 103 15.94 9.24 16.18
C ALA A 103 16.56 7.88 16.48
N LYS A 104 17.44 7.43 15.57
CA LYS A 104 18.21 6.19 15.67
C LYS A 104 19.10 6.21 16.93
N PRO A 105 19.06 5.18 17.81
CA PRO A 105 19.96 5.08 18.95
C PRO A 105 21.43 5.00 18.52
N ALA A 106 22.33 5.57 19.32
CA ALA A 106 23.75 5.67 18.97
C ALA A 106 24.46 4.31 18.84
N ASP A 107 23.91 3.26 19.43
CA ASP A 107 24.46 1.90 19.40
C ASP A 107 23.64 0.91 18.55
N PHE A 108 22.64 1.41 17.81
CA PHE A 108 21.77 0.60 16.95
C PHE A 108 22.57 -0.27 15.98
N ASP A 109 23.47 0.32 15.18
CA ASP A 109 24.24 -0.41 14.15
C ASP A 109 25.07 -1.54 14.74
N ARG A 110 25.61 -1.32 15.95
CA ARG A 110 26.40 -2.32 16.67
C ARG A 110 25.50 -3.48 17.12
N LYS A 111 24.32 -3.20 17.68
CA LYS A 111 23.39 -4.24 18.14
C LYS A 111 22.89 -5.10 16.96
N VAL A 112 22.54 -4.48 15.84
CA VAL A 112 22.10 -5.17 14.61
C VAL A 112 23.21 -6.07 14.07
N GLU A 113 24.44 -5.57 13.98
CA GLU A 113 25.60 -6.38 13.54
C GLU A 113 25.87 -7.56 14.49
N GLU A 114 25.79 -7.34 15.81
CA GLU A 114 25.93 -8.41 16.80
C GLU A 114 24.85 -9.49 16.64
N PHE A 115 23.60 -9.10 16.43
CA PHE A 115 22.48 -10.01 16.19
C PHE A 115 22.66 -10.84 14.91
N ASN A 116 23.03 -10.19 13.81
CA ASN A 116 23.29 -10.88 12.54
C ASN A 116 24.42 -11.91 12.66
N GLN A 117 25.48 -11.59 13.44
CA GLN A 117 26.55 -12.53 13.73
C GLN A 117 26.07 -13.72 14.57
N ILE A 118 25.16 -13.49 15.52
CA ILE A 118 24.53 -14.53 16.34
C ILE A 118 23.71 -15.49 15.44
N LEU A 119 22.89 -14.96 14.54
CA LEU A 119 22.07 -15.78 13.62
C LEU A 119 22.93 -16.57 12.61
N ALA A 120 24.08 -16.03 12.21
CA ALA A 120 25.01 -16.69 11.32
C ALA A 120 25.82 -17.82 12.00
N ASP A 121 25.93 -17.81 13.33
CA ASP A 121 26.64 -18.83 14.09
C ASP A 121 25.81 -20.10 14.19
N ARG A 122 26.28 -21.22 13.61
CA ARG A 122 25.55 -22.49 13.67
C ARG A 122 25.32 -23.00 15.09
N ARG A 123 26.11 -22.56 16.07
CA ARG A 123 25.98 -22.97 17.47
C ARG A 123 24.76 -22.35 18.18
N THR A 124 24.02 -21.46 17.53
CA THR A 124 22.87 -20.76 18.12
C THR A 124 21.53 -21.37 17.72
N ARG A 125 21.54 -22.34 16.80
CA ARG A 125 20.36 -22.90 16.17
C ARG A 125 20.01 -24.24 16.79
N ALA A 126 18.80 -24.34 17.33
CA ALA A 126 18.24 -25.63 17.74
C ALA A 126 17.89 -26.49 16.52
N SER A 127 17.72 -27.79 16.75
CA SER A 127 17.24 -28.70 15.71
C SER A 127 15.88 -28.24 15.17
N THR A 128 15.74 -28.21 13.85
CA THR A 128 14.48 -27.87 13.18
C THR A 128 13.57 -29.10 12.98
N ILE A 129 14.00 -30.28 13.44
CA ILE A 129 13.24 -31.54 13.35
C ILE A 129 13.30 -32.31 14.68
N GLY A 130 12.31 -33.18 14.89
CA GLY A 130 12.20 -34.05 16.07
C GLY A 130 11.41 -33.42 17.22
N ASP A 131 11.65 -33.95 18.43
CA ASP A 131 10.97 -33.54 19.65
C ASP A 131 11.82 -32.51 20.41
N LEU A 132 11.46 -31.22 20.32
CA LEU A 132 12.15 -30.12 21.02
C LEU A 132 11.44 -29.83 22.35
N ASN A 133 12.18 -29.92 23.46
CA ASN A 133 11.66 -29.58 24.79
C ASN A 133 12.00 -28.14 25.17
N ASN A 134 11.05 -27.23 24.97
CA ASN A 134 11.18 -25.82 25.33
C ASN A 134 11.00 -25.62 26.84
N LEU A 135 11.97 -24.99 27.52
CA LEU A 135 11.82 -24.66 28.94
C LEU A 135 11.22 -23.26 29.12
N VAL A 136 10.12 -23.15 29.87
CA VAL A 136 9.48 -21.87 30.18
C VAL A 136 9.74 -21.50 31.64
N VAL A 137 10.51 -20.42 31.88
CA VAL A 137 10.91 -20.00 33.23
C VAL A 137 10.24 -18.67 33.61
N PHE A 138 9.39 -18.69 34.65
CA PHE A 138 8.71 -17.48 35.13
C PHE A 138 9.57 -16.66 36.10
N ILE A 139 9.63 -15.36 35.90
CA ILE A 139 10.41 -14.40 36.71
C ILE A 139 9.54 -13.23 37.17
N ARG A 140 9.69 -12.82 38.44
CA ARG A 140 9.17 -11.56 38.98
C ARG A 140 10.21 -10.80 39.79
N PHE A 141 9.97 -9.50 40.01
CA PHE A 141 10.90 -8.64 40.77
C PHE A 141 10.56 -8.53 42.26
N ALA A 142 11.52 -8.03 43.06
CA ALA A 142 11.40 -7.93 44.51
C ALA A 142 10.19 -7.09 44.98
N ASP A 143 9.84 -6.07 44.21
CA ASP A 143 8.74 -5.12 44.44
C ASP A 143 7.39 -5.59 43.87
N GLN A 144 7.34 -6.79 43.28
CA GLN A 144 6.14 -7.34 42.66
C GLN A 144 5.56 -8.52 43.43
N THR A 145 4.23 -8.60 43.46
CA THR A 145 3.50 -9.80 43.88
C THR A 145 3.63 -10.92 42.85
N GLU A 146 3.14 -12.13 43.16
CA GLU A 146 3.10 -13.25 42.22
C GLU A 146 2.23 -12.97 40.99
N PHE A 147 2.41 -13.73 39.91
CA PHE A 147 1.55 -13.68 38.71
C PHE A 147 0.06 -13.84 39.08
N THR A 148 -0.80 -13.13 38.36
CA THR A 148 -2.27 -13.20 38.54
C THR A 148 -2.94 -14.07 37.48
N GLU A 149 -2.24 -14.25 36.37
CA GLU A 149 -2.55 -15.14 35.27
C GLU A 149 -2.46 -16.61 35.71
N THR A 150 -3.16 -17.47 34.98
CA THR A 150 -3.22 -18.90 35.28
C THR A 150 -2.29 -19.70 34.40
N LEU A 151 -1.76 -20.80 34.92
CA LEU A 151 -0.95 -21.73 34.13
C LEU A 151 -1.72 -22.23 32.91
N PHE A 152 -3.03 -22.47 33.02
CA PHE A 152 -3.89 -22.88 31.92
C PHE A 152 -3.82 -21.93 30.72
N GLN A 153 -3.73 -20.61 30.94
CA GLN A 153 -3.59 -19.65 29.84
C GLN A 153 -2.27 -19.82 29.10
N TYR A 154 -1.16 -19.98 29.82
CA TYR A 154 0.15 -20.23 29.21
C TYR A 154 0.22 -21.60 28.55
N ASN A 155 -0.29 -22.65 29.21
CA ASN A 155 -0.33 -23.98 28.60
C ASN A 155 -1.14 -23.99 27.30
N ASN A 156 -2.22 -23.20 27.20
CA ASN A 156 -2.94 -23.07 25.93
C ASN A 156 -2.09 -22.39 24.84
N MET A 157 -1.40 -21.30 25.17
CA MET A 157 -0.55 -20.58 24.21
C MET A 157 0.67 -21.40 23.76
N PHE A 158 1.19 -22.27 24.61
CA PHE A 158 2.42 -23.03 24.31
C PHE A 158 2.15 -24.45 23.80
N ASN A 159 1.18 -25.19 24.37
CA ASN A 159 1.09 -26.65 24.23
C ASN A 159 -0.25 -27.18 23.70
N ALA A 160 -1.25 -26.34 23.42
CA ALA A 160 -2.55 -26.86 22.99
C ALA A 160 -2.49 -27.40 21.55
N ALA A 161 -3.03 -28.60 21.32
CA ALA A 161 -3.02 -29.26 20.01
C ALA A 161 -4.31 -29.03 19.18
N ASP A 162 -5.29 -28.29 19.71
CA ASP A 162 -6.61 -28.08 19.08
C ASP A 162 -6.96 -26.60 18.87
N GLN A 163 -6.01 -25.70 19.10
CA GLN A 163 -6.13 -24.26 18.94
C GLN A 163 -4.77 -23.64 18.64
N SER A 164 -4.75 -22.35 18.30
CA SER A 164 -3.50 -21.61 18.08
C SER A 164 -2.60 -21.72 19.31
N SER A 165 -1.43 -22.33 19.12
CA SER A 165 -0.38 -22.48 20.12
C SER A 165 0.97 -22.63 19.43
N LEU A 166 2.06 -22.45 20.19
CA LEU A 166 3.42 -22.69 19.70
C LEU A 166 3.59 -24.12 19.17
N TYR A 167 3.13 -25.12 19.94
CA TYR A 167 3.15 -26.52 19.52
C TYR A 167 2.41 -26.74 18.21
N GLN A 168 1.13 -26.33 18.14
CA GLN A 168 0.30 -26.59 16.96
C GLN A 168 0.79 -25.86 15.72
N TYR A 169 1.38 -24.68 15.88
CA TYR A 169 1.93 -23.92 14.77
C TYR A 169 3.07 -24.67 14.09
N TYR A 170 4.08 -25.08 14.86
CA TYR A 170 5.24 -25.78 14.32
C TYR A 170 4.90 -27.19 13.83
N ASP A 171 3.98 -27.88 14.49
CA ASP A 171 3.44 -29.15 14.00
C ASP A 171 2.83 -29.00 12.59
N GLU A 172 2.01 -27.95 12.37
CA GLU A 172 1.38 -27.69 11.07
C GLU A 172 2.38 -27.20 9.99
N VAL A 173 3.22 -26.20 10.28
CA VAL A 173 4.10 -25.63 9.24
C VAL A 173 5.27 -26.54 8.87
N SER A 174 5.63 -27.47 9.76
CA SER A 174 6.68 -28.47 9.54
C SER A 174 6.15 -29.82 9.04
N ASP A 175 4.85 -29.95 8.77
CA ASP A 175 4.22 -31.20 8.32
C ASP A 175 4.57 -32.37 9.27
N GLU A 176 4.33 -32.16 10.57
CA GLU A 176 4.60 -33.10 11.68
C GLU A 176 6.10 -33.45 11.88
N GLN A 177 7.03 -32.69 11.30
CA GLN A 177 8.48 -32.95 11.44
C GLN A 177 9.09 -32.35 12.71
N LEU A 178 8.47 -31.32 13.31
CA LEU A 178 8.93 -30.64 14.51
C LEU A 178 7.81 -30.51 15.55
N ALA A 179 8.00 -31.17 16.69
CA ALA A 179 7.10 -31.09 17.84
C ALA A 179 7.77 -30.29 18.96
N ILE A 180 7.20 -29.13 19.32
CA ILE A 180 7.74 -28.26 20.37
C ILE A 180 6.90 -28.37 21.64
N THR A 181 7.38 -29.13 22.63
CA THR A 181 6.69 -29.28 23.93
C THR A 181 7.29 -28.36 24.97
N SER A 182 6.46 -27.51 25.58
CA SER A 182 6.90 -26.55 26.59
C SER A 182 6.68 -27.02 28.03
N HIS A 183 7.70 -26.90 28.87
CA HIS A 183 7.69 -27.31 30.28
C HIS A 183 7.85 -26.10 31.20
N PHE A 184 6.95 -25.94 32.16
CA PHE A 184 6.86 -24.73 32.98
C PHE A 184 7.58 -24.85 34.31
N TYR A 185 8.47 -23.89 34.59
CA TYR A 185 9.26 -23.81 35.81
C TYR A 185 9.27 -22.41 36.42
N PRO A 186 9.44 -22.27 37.75
CA PRO A 186 9.37 -23.30 38.80
C PRO A 186 8.10 -24.16 38.75
N GLU A 187 8.13 -25.35 39.36
CA GLU A 187 6.99 -26.27 39.32
C GLU A 187 5.70 -25.56 39.80
N PRO A 188 4.66 -25.50 38.96
CA PRO A 188 3.46 -24.74 39.27
C PRO A 188 2.67 -25.40 40.42
N ASN A 189 1.99 -24.57 41.22
CA ASN A 189 1.11 -25.08 42.28
C ASN A 189 -0.31 -25.23 41.74
N GLY A 190 -0.57 -26.37 41.08
CA GLY A 190 -1.81 -26.59 40.36
C GLY A 190 -1.93 -25.62 39.19
N ASN A 191 -2.94 -24.76 39.20
CA ASN A 191 -3.14 -23.75 38.14
C ASN A 191 -2.47 -22.40 38.45
N LEU A 192 -1.78 -22.28 39.59
CA LEU A 192 -1.08 -21.06 39.99
C LEU A 192 0.35 -21.09 39.48
N ILE A 193 0.74 -20.04 38.78
CA ILE A 193 2.13 -19.81 38.38
C ILE A 193 2.95 -19.53 39.64
N VAL A 194 4.09 -20.21 39.73
CA VAL A 194 5.15 -19.91 40.69
C VAL A 194 6.31 -19.35 39.88
N SER A 195 7.01 -18.34 40.41
CA SER A 195 8.11 -17.70 39.70
C SER A 195 9.36 -17.58 40.55
N TYR A 196 10.51 -17.49 39.89
CA TYR A 196 11.73 -16.99 40.52
C TYR A 196 11.54 -15.51 40.87
N GLN A 197 11.75 -15.15 42.13
CA GLN A 197 11.73 -13.75 42.55
C GLN A 197 13.16 -13.19 42.59
N SER A 198 13.45 -12.26 41.68
CA SER A 198 14.70 -11.49 41.72
C SER A 198 14.83 -10.74 43.04
N PRO A 199 16.03 -10.68 43.64
CA PRO A 199 16.26 -9.88 44.85
C PRO A 199 16.22 -8.37 44.57
N ASN A 200 16.32 -7.96 43.30
CA ASN A 200 16.26 -6.57 42.88
C ASN A 200 14.85 -6.16 42.43
N PRO A 201 14.42 -4.92 42.68
CA PRO A 201 13.17 -4.36 42.14
C PRO A 201 13.25 -4.16 40.63
N ARG A 202 12.10 -4.04 39.93
CA ARG A 202 12.06 -3.88 38.47
C ARG A 202 12.91 -2.72 37.96
N ASN A 203 12.86 -1.58 38.66
CA ASN A 203 13.58 -0.37 38.25
C ASN A 203 15.11 -0.50 38.24
N TYR A 204 15.68 -1.54 38.88
CA TYR A 204 17.10 -1.89 38.74
C TYR A 204 17.45 -2.34 37.31
N TYR A 205 16.47 -2.87 36.57
CA TYR A 205 16.61 -3.32 35.19
C TYR A 205 16.07 -2.30 34.18
N GLU A 206 15.84 -1.06 34.62
CA GLU A 206 15.40 0.07 33.79
C GLU A 206 16.50 1.15 33.75
N VAL A 207 16.44 2.08 32.79
CA VAL A 207 17.46 3.12 32.61
C VAL A 207 17.61 4.01 33.85
N TYR A 208 18.85 4.34 34.18
CA TYR A 208 19.18 5.29 35.24
C TYR A 208 18.63 6.69 34.97
N ASN A 209 17.96 7.26 35.97
CA ASN A 209 17.62 8.68 36.03
C ASN A 209 17.94 9.22 37.43
N ALA A 210 18.73 10.30 37.52
CA ALA A 210 19.20 10.84 38.80
C ALA A 210 18.07 11.28 39.75
N VAL A 211 16.89 11.60 39.22
CA VAL A 211 15.72 12.07 39.97
C VAL A 211 14.72 10.94 40.20
N THR A 212 14.36 10.20 39.15
CA THR A 212 13.22 9.26 39.18
C THR A 212 13.64 7.79 39.30
N ASN A 213 14.86 7.42 38.88
CA ASN A 213 15.36 6.04 38.96
C ASN A 213 16.87 5.97 39.24
N PRO A 214 17.32 6.33 40.46
CA PRO A 214 18.75 6.37 40.79
C PRO A 214 19.40 4.97 40.88
N ASN A 215 18.60 3.90 40.86
CA ASN A 215 19.07 2.51 40.91
C ASN A 215 19.14 1.85 39.53
N GLY A 216 18.68 2.54 38.48
CA GLY A 216 18.67 2.04 37.12
C GLY A 216 20.07 1.76 36.57
N TYR A 217 20.12 1.10 35.42
CA TYR A 217 21.36 0.78 34.75
C TYR A 217 21.94 1.99 34.01
N GLN A 218 23.27 2.06 33.98
CA GLN A 218 24.01 3.00 33.15
C GLN A 218 24.42 2.33 31.83
N GLN A 219 24.86 3.13 30.86
CA GLN A 219 25.33 2.61 29.57
C GLN A 219 26.46 1.59 29.77
N GLY A 220 26.29 0.40 29.20
CA GLY A 220 27.23 -0.72 29.28
C GLY A 220 26.92 -1.74 30.38
N GLU A 221 25.94 -1.48 31.26
CA GLU A 221 25.54 -2.41 32.33
C GLU A 221 24.38 -3.33 31.95
N GLN A 222 23.72 -3.12 30.79
CA GLN A 222 22.49 -3.80 30.39
C GLN A 222 22.65 -5.32 30.32
N ALA A 223 23.50 -5.80 29.41
CA ALA A 223 23.69 -7.22 29.15
C ALA A 223 24.13 -7.98 30.42
N GLN A 224 25.00 -7.36 31.24
CA GLN A 224 25.43 -7.97 32.49
C GLN A 224 24.26 -8.16 33.47
N ARG A 225 23.46 -7.11 33.70
CA ARG A 225 22.32 -7.20 34.63
C ARG A 225 21.27 -8.20 34.16
N GLU A 226 21.03 -8.27 32.85
CA GLU A 226 20.12 -9.26 32.24
C GLU A 226 20.63 -10.68 32.44
N HIS A 227 21.87 -10.95 32.01
CA HIS A 227 22.42 -12.30 32.09
C HIS A 227 22.56 -12.78 33.54
N GLU A 228 22.86 -11.89 34.50
CA GLU A 228 22.85 -12.21 35.93
C GLU A 228 21.43 -12.59 36.43
N LEU A 229 20.39 -11.91 35.94
CA LEU A 229 18.99 -12.27 36.25
C LEU A 229 18.64 -13.65 35.69
N LEU A 230 18.95 -13.89 34.41
CA LEU A 230 18.64 -15.15 33.73
C LEU A 230 19.42 -16.32 34.32
N GLN A 231 20.72 -16.12 34.62
CA GLN A 231 21.54 -17.10 35.34
C GLN A 231 20.92 -17.48 36.67
N ALA A 232 20.54 -16.50 37.49
CA ALA A 232 19.97 -16.75 38.81
C ALA A 232 18.62 -17.48 38.72
N ALA A 233 17.80 -17.17 37.71
CA ALA A 233 16.55 -17.86 37.45
C ALA A 233 16.79 -19.33 37.07
N ILE A 234 17.76 -19.61 36.18
CA ILE A 234 18.11 -20.98 35.79
C ILE A 234 18.67 -21.78 36.96
N GLN A 235 19.61 -21.22 37.72
CA GLN A 235 20.16 -21.88 38.91
C GLN A 235 19.09 -22.18 39.95
N PHE A 236 18.04 -21.35 40.03
CA PHE A 236 16.91 -21.58 40.94
C PHE A 236 16.03 -22.77 40.50
N VAL A 237 15.85 -22.98 39.19
CA VAL A 237 14.99 -24.05 38.66
C VAL A 237 15.74 -25.33 38.31
N GLU A 238 17.06 -25.30 38.14
CA GLU A 238 17.87 -26.43 37.66
C GLU A 238 17.53 -27.74 38.39
N THR A 239 17.53 -27.73 39.73
CA THR A 239 17.26 -28.93 40.54
C THR A 239 15.81 -29.44 40.48
N GLN A 240 14.89 -28.66 39.91
CA GLN A 240 13.48 -29.01 39.71
C GLN A 240 13.25 -29.66 38.35
N ILE A 241 14.17 -29.46 37.40
CA ILE A 241 14.10 -30.05 36.07
C ILE A 241 14.52 -31.53 36.17
N PRO A 242 13.76 -32.49 35.63
CA PRO A 242 14.18 -33.88 35.61
C PRO A 242 15.43 -34.09 34.74
N ALA A 243 16.44 -34.79 35.26
CA ALA A 243 17.63 -35.17 34.47
C ALA A 243 17.34 -36.15 33.32
N THR A 244 16.10 -36.65 33.23
CA THR A 244 15.61 -37.48 32.13
C THR A 244 14.91 -36.69 31.03
N LEU A 245 14.65 -35.40 31.25
CA LEU A 245 14.12 -34.52 30.21
C LEU A 245 15.30 -34.16 29.30
N ASP A 246 15.20 -34.55 28.04
CA ASP A 246 16.20 -34.23 27.03
C ASP A 246 15.99 -32.77 26.58
N LEU A 247 17.04 -31.97 26.67
CA LEU A 247 17.00 -30.53 26.39
C LEU A 247 17.94 -30.16 25.25
N ASP A 248 18.61 -31.13 24.65
CA ASP A 248 19.71 -31.00 23.69
C ASP A 248 19.52 -32.10 22.63
N ASN A 249 18.40 -32.01 21.89
CA ASN A 249 17.91 -33.11 21.05
C ASN A 249 18.85 -33.45 19.87
N ASP A 250 19.75 -32.53 19.48
CA ASP A 250 20.77 -32.78 18.45
C ASP A 250 22.18 -33.08 19.00
N ASP A 251 22.32 -33.24 20.33
CA ASP A 251 23.56 -33.55 21.04
C ASP A 251 24.70 -32.56 20.72
N ASP A 252 24.39 -31.27 20.50
CA ASP A 252 25.38 -30.23 20.21
C ASP A 252 26.07 -29.68 21.48
N GLY A 253 25.55 -30.06 22.65
CA GLY A 253 26.04 -29.67 23.97
C GLY A 253 25.33 -28.43 24.53
N ARG A 254 24.22 -28.00 23.93
CA ARG A 254 23.47 -26.80 24.30
C ARG A 254 22.00 -27.12 24.53
N VAL A 255 21.37 -26.29 25.36
CA VAL A 255 19.93 -26.38 25.54
C VAL A 255 19.27 -25.79 24.28
N ASP A 256 18.40 -26.57 23.63
CA ASP A 256 17.70 -26.21 22.40
C ASP A 256 16.99 -24.85 22.52
N ASN A 257 16.17 -24.66 23.56
CA ASN A 257 15.55 -23.37 23.83
C ASN A 257 15.13 -23.17 25.29
N VAL A 258 15.30 -21.94 25.78
CA VAL A 258 14.73 -21.47 27.05
C VAL A 258 13.94 -20.19 26.79
N CYS A 259 12.66 -20.19 27.16
CA CYS A 259 11.77 -19.04 27.13
C CYS A 259 11.58 -18.47 28.54
N PHE A 260 12.02 -17.24 28.78
CA PHE A 260 11.78 -16.53 30.04
C PHE A 260 10.52 -15.69 29.96
N ILE A 261 9.58 -15.90 30.90
CA ILE A 261 8.40 -15.04 31.06
C ILE A 261 8.61 -14.12 32.25
N VAL A 262 8.88 -12.85 31.99
CA VAL A 262 9.10 -11.83 33.01
C VAL A 262 7.82 -11.04 33.28
N LYS A 263 7.41 -10.96 34.55
CA LYS A 263 6.16 -10.30 34.95
C LYS A 263 6.18 -8.81 34.62
N GLY A 264 5.16 -8.30 33.91
CA GLY A 264 4.95 -6.87 33.61
C GLY A 264 4.85 -6.58 32.11
N GLY A 265 4.89 -5.31 31.72
CA GLY A 265 4.71 -4.84 30.33
C GLY A 265 5.88 -4.02 29.79
N THR A 266 5.83 -3.74 28.49
CA THR A 266 6.87 -3.03 27.72
C THR A 266 6.93 -1.57 28.13
N GLY A 267 7.99 -1.14 28.81
CA GLY A 267 8.28 0.29 28.97
C GLY A 267 9.24 0.76 27.89
N ALA A 268 9.11 2.00 27.42
CA ALA A 268 10.15 2.54 26.57
C ALA A 268 11.44 2.75 27.34
N TRP A 269 12.55 2.63 26.62
CA TRP A 269 13.91 2.65 27.15
C TRP A 269 14.20 1.49 28.10
N ALA A 270 13.34 0.47 28.13
CA ALA A 270 13.66 -0.80 28.75
C ALA A 270 14.18 -1.76 27.68
N ASP A 271 15.30 -1.42 27.02
CA ASP A 271 15.99 -2.29 26.04
C ASP A 271 16.11 -3.73 26.57
N LEU A 272 16.43 -3.86 27.87
CA LEU A 272 16.56 -5.14 28.59
C LEU A 272 15.23 -5.89 28.79
N LEU A 273 14.10 -5.19 28.83
CA LEU A 273 12.78 -5.77 29.07
C LEU A 273 11.89 -5.78 27.81
N TRP A 274 12.42 -5.49 26.62
CA TRP A 274 11.67 -5.69 25.38
C TRP A 274 11.66 -7.18 25.02
N PRO A 275 10.56 -7.77 24.51
CA PRO A 275 10.58 -9.14 24.02
C PRO A 275 11.63 -9.33 22.91
N HIS A 276 12.45 -10.38 22.97
CA HIS A 276 13.51 -10.62 21.99
C HIS A 276 14.06 -12.06 22.07
N MET A 277 14.84 -12.46 21.06
CA MET A 277 15.74 -13.61 21.10
C MET A 277 17.18 -13.13 21.25
N TRP A 278 17.95 -13.70 22.17
CA TRP A 278 19.37 -13.38 22.32
C TRP A 278 20.20 -14.57 22.81
N VAL A 279 21.50 -14.34 23.01
CA VAL A 279 22.43 -15.34 23.54
C VAL A 279 23.11 -14.90 24.83
N LEU A 280 23.25 -15.84 25.76
CA LEU A 280 23.84 -15.63 27.08
C LEU A 280 25.38 -15.57 27.04
N PHE A 281 25.95 -14.67 26.24
CA PHE A 281 27.38 -14.68 25.90
C PHE A 281 28.33 -14.30 27.05
N SER A 282 27.84 -13.63 28.09
CA SER A 282 28.71 -13.09 29.16
C SER A 282 28.87 -14.01 30.36
N LEU A 283 28.07 -15.08 30.45
CA LEU A 283 28.05 -16.01 31.58
C LEU A 283 27.84 -17.43 31.07
N ASP A 284 28.66 -18.37 31.54
CA ASP A 284 28.44 -19.79 31.28
C ASP A 284 27.40 -20.32 32.27
N VAL A 285 26.24 -20.73 31.76
CA VAL A 285 25.14 -21.30 32.53
C VAL A 285 24.78 -22.66 31.94
N PHE A 286 24.53 -23.65 32.80
CA PHE A 286 24.30 -25.03 32.40
C PHE A 286 23.04 -25.58 33.06
N ILE A 287 22.36 -26.48 32.36
CA ILE A 287 21.32 -27.35 32.91
C ILE A 287 21.76 -28.79 32.60
N HIS A 288 22.02 -29.57 33.65
CA HIS A 288 22.44 -30.99 33.54
C HIS A 288 23.66 -31.26 32.64
N GLY A 289 24.48 -30.25 32.35
CA GLY A 289 25.69 -30.36 31.54
C GLY A 289 25.61 -29.71 30.16
N SER A 290 24.40 -29.44 29.65
CA SER A 290 24.19 -28.67 28.41
C SER A 290 24.18 -27.17 28.70
N GLN A 291 24.84 -26.40 27.83
CA GLN A 291 24.97 -24.95 28.00
C GLN A 291 23.68 -24.24 27.60
N VAL A 292 23.14 -23.40 28.47
CA VAL A 292 22.11 -22.45 28.07
C VAL A 292 22.79 -21.32 27.31
N TRP A 293 22.49 -21.23 26.03
CA TRP A 293 23.08 -20.21 25.16
C TRP A 293 21.98 -19.32 24.57
N THR A 294 21.18 -19.83 23.66
CA THR A 294 20.06 -19.10 23.05
C THR A 294 18.86 -19.06 23.99
N TYR A 295 18.17 -17.93 24.07
CA TYR A 295 16.94 -17.79 24.84
C TYR A 295 15.94 -16.84 24.17
N ASN A 296 14.65 -17.08 24.44
CA ASN A 296 13.60 -16.10 24.18
C ASN A 296 13.26 -15.37 25.48
N PHE A 297 13.18 -14.05 25.42
CA PHE A 297 12.77 -13.20 26.51
C PHE A 297 11.39 -12.64 26.21
N GLN A 298 10.42 -12.83 27.10
CA GLN A 298 9.04 -12.41 26.90
C GLN A 298 8.50 -11.69 28.15
N LEU A 299 7.62 -10.72 27.92
CA LEU A 299 6.91 -10.03 28.98
C LEU A 299 5.48 -10.52 29.10
N SER A 300 5.01 -10.72 30.34
CA SER A 300 3.68 -11.29 30.59
C SER A 300 2.54 -10.46 30.01
N GLN A 301 2.59 -9.12 30.10
CA GLN A 301 1.55 -8.25 29.54
C GLN A 301 1.63 -8.17 28.02
N SER A 302 2.84 -8.10 27.46
CA SER A 302 3.05 -8.07 26.00
C SER A 302 2.57 -9.38 25.38
N LEU A 303 2.92 -10.52 25.96
CA LEU A 303 2.45 -11.82 25.52
C LEU A 303 0.92 -11.96 25.63
N ASN A 304 0.30 -11.45 26.68
CA ASN A 304 -1.17 -11.42 26.79
C ASN A 304 -1.84 -10.56 25.69
N SER A 305 -1.15 -9.54 25.17
CA SER A 305 -1.67 -8.65 24.13
C SER A 305 -1.37 -9.15 22.70
N SER A 306 -0.16 -9.68 22.48
CA SER A 306 0.34 -10.09 21.16
C SER A 306 0.06 -11.58 20.87
N GLY A 307 -0.12 -12.39 21.91
CA GLY A 307 -0.49 -13.81 21.82
C GLY A 307 0.55 -14.70 21.17
N VAL A 308 0.09 -15.73 20.46
CA VAL A 308 0.93 -16.85 19.97
C VAL A 308 1.89 -16.40 18.88
N GLY A 309 1.58 -15.35 18.12
CA GLY A 309 2.43 -14.89 17.01
C GLY A 309 3.85 -14.53 17.42
N VAL A 310 4.01 -13.79 18.54
CA VAL A 310 5.33 -13.45 19.06
C VAL A 310 6.09 -14.70 19.52
N LEU A 311 5.42 -15.67 20.17
CA LEU A 311 6.08 -16.91 20.56
C LEU A 311 6.61 -17.68 19.34
N CYS A 312 5.79 -17.77 18.30
CA CYS A 312 6.19 -18.48 17.08
C CYS A 312 7.36 -17.79 16.38
N HIS A 313 7.33 -16.47 16.28
CA HIS A 313 8.38 -15.67 15.67
C HIS A 313 9.74 -15.83 16.37
N GLU A 314 9.74 -15.68 17.68
CA GLU A 314 10.94 -15.74 18.51
C GLU A 314 11.51 -17.16 18.55
N MET A 315 10.64 -18.16 18.53
CA MET A 315 11.06 -19.54 18.34
C MET A 315 11.71 -19.76 16.97
N PHE A 316 11.24 -19.09 15.90
CA PHE A 316 11.83 -19.31 14.58
C PHE A 316 13.24 -18.71 14.49
N HIS A 317 13.50 -17.63 15.22
CA HIS A 317 14.85 -17.14 15.46
C HIS A 317 15.74 -18.19 16.18
N SER A 318 15.22 -18.87 17.19
CA SER A 318 15.94 -19.99 17.86
C SER A 318 16.24 -21.15 16.90
N LEU A 319 15.43 -21.33 15.85
CA LEU A 319 15.66 -22.28 14.76
C LEU A 319 16.57 -21.72 13.64
N GLY A 320 16.96 -20.44 13.72
CA GLY A 320 17.94 -19.80 12.84
C GLY A 320 17.36 -18.95 11.71
N ALA A 321 16.07 -18.61 11.73
CA ALA A 321 15.47 -17.70 10.76
C ALA A 321 15.80 -16.23 11.07
N PRO A 322 16.07 -15.39 10.06
CA PRO A 322 16.21 -13.95 10.21
C PRO A 322 14.87 -13.22 10.05
N ASP A 323 14.88 -11.93 10.38
CA ASP A 323 13.76 -11.03 10.11
C ASP A 323 13.60 -10.66 8.65
N LEU A 324 12.34 -10.44 8.24
CA LEU A 324 11.97 -9.99 6.89
C LEU A 324 11.46 -8.54 6.86
N TYR A 325 11.40 -7.84 7.99
CA TYR A 325 11.17 -6.39 8.06
C TYR A 325 12.50 -5.62 8.18
N HIS A 326 12.48 -4.32 7.87
CA HIS A 326 13.67 -3.46 7.94
C HIS A 326 13.78 -2.78 9.30
N TYR A 327 14.95 -2.86 9.96
CA TYR A 327 15.15 -2.18 11.23
C TYR A 327 15.31 -0.65 11.08
N GLU A 328 15.79 -0.17 9.93
CA GLU A 328 16.00 1.28 9.72
C GLU A 328 14.69 2.06 9.52
N GLY A 329 13.54 1.39 9.39
CA GLY A 329 12.24 2.05 9.30
C GLY A 329 12.08 2.93 8.05
N ASN A 330 12.58 2.48 6.90
CA ASN A 330 12.49 3.20 5.61
C ASN A 330 11.08 3.26 4.99
N GLY A 331 10.06 2.83 5.73
CA GLY A 331 8.67 2.80 5.29
C GLY A 331 8.30 1.60 4.41
N ILE A 332 9.24 0.70 4.11
CA ILE A 332 9.00 -0.52 3.31
C ILE A 332 8.89 -1.73 4.23
N SER A 333 7.88 -2.56 3.99
CA SER A 333 7.64 -3.86 4.62
C SER A 333 7.69 -4.93 3.51
N PRO A 334 8.85 -5.59 3.31
CA PRO A 334 9.09 -6.45 2.15
C PRO A 334 8.12 -7.62 1.99
N ALA A 335 7.62 -8.19 3.08
CA ALA A 335 6.66 -9.30 3.05
C ALA A 335 5.31 -8.97 3.74
N GLY A 336 5.29 -8.04 4.69
CA GLY A 336 4.09 -7.66 5.44
C GLY A 336 3.44 -8.83 6.19
N SER A 337 2.12 -8.75 6.38
CA SER A 337 1.32 -9.77 7.11
C SER A 337 1.12 -11.10 6.37
N TRP A 338 1.94 -11.39 5.36
CA TRP A 338 1.94 -12.66 4.62
C TRP A 338 3.01 -13.65 5.12
N ASP A 339 3.97 -13.18 5.94
CA ASP A 339 5.04 -14.02 6.49
C ASP A 339 5.22 -13.77 7.98
N LEU A 340 5.37 -14.83 8.78
CA LEU A 340 5.61 -14.75 10.23
C LEU A 340 6.84 -13.90 10.60
N MET A 341 7.93 -13.97 9.81
CA MET A 341 9.17 -13.24 10.08
C MET A 341 9.14 -11.80 9.62
N CYS A 342 8.08 -11.40 8.92
CA CYS A 342 7.77 -9.99 8.75
C CYS A 342 6.67 -9.55 9.69
N SER A 343 5.70 -10.42 10.05
CA SER A 343 4.53 -10.17 10.89
C SER A 343 4.12 -11.20 11.94
N ASN A 344 3.76 -10.72 13.12
CA ASN A 344 3.18 -11.46 14.23
C ASN A 344 1.67 -11.25 14.35
N THR A 345 0.89 -11.73 13.38
CA THR A 345 -0.57 -11.77 13.57
C THR A 345 -0.93 -12.75 14.70
N ASN A 346 -2.17 -12.68 15.20
CA ASN A 346 -2.65 -13.63 16.21
C ASN A 346 -4.08 -14.09 15.89
N PRO A 347 -4.30 -15.36 15.49
CA PRO A 347 -3.31 -16.44 15.29
C PRO A 347 -2.17 -16.06 14.34
N PRO A 348 -0.94 -16.60 14.50
CA PRO A 348 0.14 -16.37 13.53
C PRO A 348 -0.25 -16.88 12.15
N GLN A 349 0.15 -16.18 11.11
CA GLN A 349 0.13 -16.68 9.74
C GLN A 349 1.33 -17.61 9.47
N HIS A 350 1.26 -18.43 8.43
CA HIS A 350 2.43 -19.21 8.01
C HIS A 350 3.55 -18.29 7.52
N MET A 351 4.80 -18.70 7.76
CA MET A 351 5.94 -18.20 6.98
C MET A 351 5.84 -18.67 5.51
N MET A 352 6.41 -17.90 4.59
CA MET A 352 6.52 -18.26 3.17
C MET A 352 7.34 -19.53 3.00
N THR A 353 7.05 -20.27 1.92
CA THR A 353 7.68 -21.56 1.62
C THR A 353 9.20 -21.47 1.48
N TRP A 354 9.76 -20.33 1.03
CA TRP A 354 11.20 -20.10 1.06
C TRP A 354 11.80 -20.16 2.46
N MET A 355 11.11 -19.58 3.46
CA MET A 355 11.57 -19.60 4.85
C MET A 355 11.53 -21.03 5.41
N LYS A 356 10.47 -21.79 5.09
CA LYS A 356 10.35 -23.22 5.42
C LYS A 356 11.47 -24.05 4.80
N HIS A 357 11.87 -23.73 3.56
CA HIS A 357 12.97 -24.39 2.85
C HIS A 357 14.33 -24.06 3.45
N LYS A 358 14.72 -22.77 3.47
CA LYS A 358 16.09 -22.34 3.81
C LYS A 358 16.37 -22.39 5.32
N TYR A 359 15.39 -22.00 6.13
CA TYR A 359 15.58 -21.86 7.59
C TYR A 359 14.88 -22.96 8.37
N GLY A 360 13.70 -23.42 7.93
CA GLY A 360 13.04 -24.59 8.52
C GLY A 360 13.71 -25.93 8.16
N LEU A 361 14.40 -26.01 7.02
CA LEU A 361 15.02 -27.24 6.51
C LEU A 361 14.05 -28.43 6.37
N TRP A 362 12.75 -28.16 6.27
CA TRP A 362 11.71 -29.20 6.28
C TRP A 362 11.49 -29.85 4.92
N PHE A 363 11.98 -29.24 3.84
CA PHE A 363 12.00 -29.83 2.51
C PHE A 363 13.17 -29.30 1.68
N ASN A 364 13.81 -30.18 0.91
CA ASN A 364 15.07 -29.88 0.21
C ASN A 364 14.87 -29.48 -1.26
N ASP A 365 13.81 -29.96 -1.90
CA ASP A 365 13.60 -29.80 -3.34
C ASP A 365 12.50 -28.77 -3.60
N VAL A 366 12.90 -27.54 -3.95
CA VAL A 366 11.97 -26.54 -4.49
C VAL A 366 11.82 -26.80 -6.00
N PRO A 367 10.62 -27.20 -6.50
CA PRO A 367 10.45 -27.53 -7.91
C PRO A 367 10.69 -26.30 -8.79
N ALA A 368 11.68 -26.37 -9.68
CA ALA A 368 11.97 -25.29 -10.62
C ALA A 368 11.17 -25.46 -11.91
N ILE A 369 10.55 -24.38 -12.38
CA ILE A 369 9.83 -24.30 -13.66
C ILE A 369 10.49 -23.23 -14.54
N ASN A 370 10.72 -23.56 -15.81
CA ASN A 370 11.46 -22.72 -16.76
C ASN A 370 11.03 -22.96 -18.22
N SER A 371 9.87 -23.59 -18.41
CA SER A 371 9.29 -23.87 -19.72
C SER A 371 7.91 -23.25 -19.79
N SER A 372 7.52 -22.77 -20.97
CA SER A 372 6.16 -22.29 -21.16
C SER A 372 5.13 -23.40 -20.89
N GLY A 373 4.07 -23.09 -20.15
CA GLY A 373 3.02 -24.05 -19.83
C GLY A 373 2.14 -23.63 -18.64
N THR A 374 1.05 -24.37 -18.45
CA THR A 374 0.14 -24.21 -17.32
C THR A 374 0.60 -25.05 -16.14
N TYR A 375 0.67 -24.43 -14.97
CA TYR A 375 1.09 -24.99 -13.70
C TYR A 375 -0.03 -24.84 -12.67
N SER A 376 -0.04 -25.70 -11.66
CA SER A 376 -1.09 -25.73 -10.63
C SER A 376 -0.48 -25.88 -9.24
N LEU A 377 -1.05 -25.19 -8.26
CA LEU A 377 -0.63 -25.25 -6.87
C LEU A 377 -1.82 -25.57 -5.96
N GLU A 378 -1.59 -26.45 -4.98
CA GLU A 378 -2.46 -26.61 -3.82
C GLU A 378 -2.15 -25.52 -2.79
N PRO A 379 -3.13 -25.10 -1.96
CA PRO A 379 -2.90 -24.06 -0.98
C PRO A 379 -1.98 -24.56 0.14
N VAL A 380 -1.09 -23.68 0.61
CA VAL A 380 -0.06 -23.99 1.63
C VAL A 380 -0.66 -24.54 2.93
N VAL A 381 -1.88 -24.15 3.29
CA VAL A 381 -2.60 -24.70 4.46
C VAL A 381 -2.88 -26.21 4.36
N ASN A 382 -3.01 -26.75 3.15
CA ASN A 382 -3.26 -28.17 2.91
C ASN A 382 -1.98 -28.93 2.51
N SER A 383 -1.03 -28.21 1.91
CA SER A 383 0.23 -28.76 1.40
C SER A 383 1.35 -27.77 1.75
N PRO A 384 1.96 -27.86 2.95
CA PRO A 384 2.83 -26.84 3.53
C PRO A 384 4.03 -26.40 2.67
N TYR A 385 4.42 -27.22 1.68
CA TYR A 385 5.56 -27.01 0.79
C TYR A 385 5.17 -26.80 -0.69
N SER A 386 3.88 -26.63 -0.97
CA SER A 386 3.37 -26.38 -2.33
C SER A 386 3.84 -25.03 -2.86
N CYS A 387 4.87 -25.06 -3.72
CA CYS A 387 5.46 -23.89 -4.35
C CYS A 387 6.19 -24.24 -5.66
N TYR A 388 6.48 -23.22 -6.47
CA TYR A 388 7.44 -23.31 -7.57
C TYR A 388 8.50 -22.22 -7.48
N LYS A 389 9.70 -22.54 -7.96
CA LYS A 389 10.80 -21.61 -8.23
C LYS A 389 10.87 -21.30 -9.73
N ILE A 390 10.97 -20.03 -10.08
CA ILE A 390 11.10 -19.53 -11.45
C ILE A 390 12.40 -18.72 -11.53
N PRO A 391 13.48 -19.25 -12.13
CA PRO A 391 14.71 -18.49 -12.33
C PRO A 391 14.46 -17.22 -13.15
N SER A 392 15.03 -16.09 -12.73
CA SER A 392 15.04 -14.90 -13.59
C SER A 392 15.97 -15.15 -14.78
N PRO A 393 15.58 -14.83 -16.03
CA PRO A 393 16.53 -14.84 -17.15
C PRO A 393 17.56 -13.70 -17.07
N ASN A 394 17.31 -12.69 -16.23
CA ASN A 394 18.12 -11.48 -16.11
C ASN A 394 19.08 -11.53 -14.91
N SER A 395 19.04 -12.58 -14.07
CA SER A 395 19.93 -12.74 -12.91
C SER A 395 20.36 -14.19 -12.71
N THR A 396 21.57 -14.40 -12.20
CA THR A 396 22.06 -15.72 -11.77
C THR A 396 21.84 -15.98 -10.29
N ASN A 397 21.58 -14.93 -9.51
CA ASN A 397 21.48 -15.01 -8.05
C ASN A 397 20.06 -14.71 -7.55
N GLU A 398 19.18 -14.20 -8.41
CA GLU A 398 17.81 -13.87 -8.06
C GLU A 398 16.81 -14.74 -8.84
N PHE A 399 15.71 -15.08 -8.19
CA PHE A 399 14.62 -15.85 -8.77
C PHE A 399 13.30 -15.49 -8.11
N PHE A 400 12.21 -16.00 -8.67
CA PHE A 400 10.87 -15.78 -8.16
C PHE A 400 10.32 -17.07 -7.56
N MET A 401 9.60 -16.94 -6.46
CA MET A 401 8.82 -18.01 -5.85
C MET A 401 7.35 -17.73 -6.05
N VAL A 402 6.58 -18.78 -6.27
CA VAL A 402 5.12 -18.72 -6.34
C VAL A 402 4.50 -19.75 -5.41
N GLU A 403 3.54 -19.33 -4.59
CA GLU A 403 2.81 -20.17 -3.63
C GLU A 403 1.34 -19.74 -3.55
N TYR A 404 0.44 -20.66 -3.21
CA TYR A 404 -0.99 -20.38 -3.12
C TYR A 404 -1.46 -20.33 -1.66
N ARG A 405 -2.13 -19.26 -1.25
CA ARG A 405 -2.56 -19.03 0.14
C ARG A 405 -4.09 -18.87 0.21
N LEU A 406 -4.69 -19.43 1.26
CA LEU A 406 -6.14 -19.40 1.52
C LEU A 406 -6.39 -19.14 3.00
N ARG A 407 -7.35 -18.27 3.31
CA ARG A 407 -7.81 -17.93 4.67
C ARG A 407 -8.68 -19.02 5.29
N THR A 408 -8.19 -20.24 5.31
CA THR A 408 -8.82 -21.42 5.89
C THR A 408 -7.87 -22.08 6.89
N GLY A 409 -8.33 -23.12 7.59
CA GLY A 409 -7.52 -23.74 8.64
C GLY A 409 -7.41 -22.88 9.90
N LEU A 410 -6.38 -23.15 10.71
CA LEU A 410 -6.23 -22.56 12.04
C LEU A 410 -5.50 -21.20 12.03
N PHE A 411 -4.52 -21.05 11.13
CA PHE A 411 -3.54 -19.96 11.14
C PHE A 411 -3.74 -18.95 10.00
N GLU A 412 -4.00 -19.45 8.79
CA GLU A 412 -4.14 -18.61 7.61
C GLU A 412 -5.35 -17.65 7.59
N PRO A 413 -6.43 -17.78 8.41
CA PRO A 413 -7.47 -16.73 8.48
C PRO A 413 -6.94 -15.33 8.84
N SER A 414 -5.71 -15.24 9.36
CA SER A 414 -5.05 -13.98 9.71
C SER A 414 -4.39 -13.24 8.54
N ILE A 415 -4.17 -13.88 7.38
CA ILE A 415 -3.57 -13.20 6.23
C ILE A 415 -4.57 -12.23 5.56
N PRO A 416 -4.10 -11.22 4.80
CA PRO A 416 -4.97 -10.19 4.23
C PRO A 416 -5.97 -10.64 3.17
N GLY A 417 -5.68 -11.72 2.42
CA GLY A 417 -6.50 -12.15 1.28
C GLY A 417 -6.21 -13.57 0.79
N ASP A 418 -6.95 -13.99 -0.23
CA ASP A 418 -6.88 -15.33 -0.81
C ASP A 418 -6.26 -15.24 -2.22
N GLY A 419 -5.33 -16.13 -2.58
CA GLY A 419 -4.76 -16.16 -3.93
C GLY A 419 -3.28 -16.54 -3.99
N LEU A 420 -2.72 -16.43 -5.20
CA LEU A 420 -1.32 -16.69 -5.49
C LEU A 420 -0.46 -15.54 -4.96
N LEU A 421 0.62 -15.86 -4.26
CA LEU A 421 1.69 -14.92 -3.93
C LEU A 421 2.85 -15.12 -4.90
N ILE A 422 3.47 -14.01 -5.31
CA ILE A 422 4.67 -14.00 -6.16
C ILE A 422 5.70 -13.13 -5.44
N TYR A 423 6.87 -13.66 -5.15
CA TYR A 423 7.93 -12.94 -4.44
C TYR A 423 9.31 -13.23 -5.01
N ARG A 424 10.19 -12.24 -4.96
CA ARG A 424 11.60 -12.34 -5.34
C ARG A 424 12.42 -12.90 -4.18
N VAL A 425 13.41 -13.70 -4.51
CA VAL A 425 14.46 -14.17 -3.60
C VAL A 425 15.84 -13.81 -4.15
N ASP A 426 16.70 -13.18 -3.34
CA ASP A 426 18.13 -12.93 -3.64
C ASP A 426 19.04 -13.83 -2.80
N LEU A 427 19.83 -14.68 -3.47
CA LEU A 427 20.75 -15.61 -2.82
C LEU A 427 21.98 -14.95 -2.18
N ASN A 428 22.23 -13.66 -2.44
CA ASN A 428 23.32 -12.93 -1.82
C ASN A 428 23.02 -12.54 -0.36
N GLU A 429 21.74 -12.58 0.04
CA GLU A 429 21.27 -12.06 1.32
C GLU A 429 20.78 -13.18 2.28
N ASN A 430 20.66 -12.83 3.55
CA ASN A 430 20.14 -13.70 4.62
C ASN A 430 19.23 -12.89 5.54
N GLY A 431 17.96 -12.79 5.18
CA GLY A 431 16.96 -11.91 5.77
C GLY A 431 16.92 -10.53 5.13
N ASN A 432 16.08 -9.67 5.69
CA ASN A 432 15.89 -8.30 5.24
C ASN A 432 16.18 -7.28 6.35
N ALA A 433 16.63 -7.70 7.54
CA ALA A 433 16.84 -6.83 8.70
C ALA A 433 17.64 -5.54 8.37
N SER A 434 18.72 -5.68 7.59
CA SER A 434 19.58 -4.57 7.13
C SER A 434 19.22 -4.05 5.73
N GLY A 435 18.03 -4.40 5.23
CA GLY A 435 17.58 -4.13 3.88
C GLY A 435 17.16 -2.68 3.62
N PRO A 436 17.23 -2.22 2.36
CA PRO A 436 17.73 -2.96 1.20
C PRO A 436 19.27 -3.11 1.19
N PRO A 437 19.83 -4.20 0.62
CA PRO A 437 19.16 -5.25 -0.16
C PRO A 437 18.31 -6.24 0.69
N ASP A 438 17.32 -6.87 0.05
CA ASP A 438 16.35 -7.75 0.69
C ASP A 438 16.52 -9.17 0.15
N GLU A 439 16.64 -10.16 1.03
CA GLU A 439 16.53 -11.56 0.63
C GLU A 439 15.17 -11.84 0.01
N VAL A 440 14.07 -11.43 0.65
CA VAL A 440 12.70 -11.70 0.19
C VAL A 440 11.94 -10.40 -0.06
N TYR A 441 11.35 -10.27 -1.25
CA TYR A 441 10.45 -9.16 -1.57
C TYR A 441 9.17 -9.64 -2.23
N LEU A 442 8.02 -9.44 -1.58
CA LEU A 442 6.70 -9.82 -2.07
C LEU A 442 6.13 -8.81 -3.07
N PHE A 443 5.76 -9.21 -4.28
CA PHE A 443 5.20 -8.27 -5.25
C PHE A 443 3.77 -7.84 -4.86
N ARG A 444 3.54 -6.52 -4.85
CA ARG A 444 2.26 -5.91 -4.43
C ARG A 444 1.95 -4.63 -5.22
N PRO A 445 0.66 -4.27 -5.41
CA PRO A 445 0.29 -3.05 -6.12
C PRO A 445 1.04 -1.81 -5.62
N ASP A 446 1.51 -0.98 -6.54
CA ASP A 446 2.24 0.27 -6.31
C ASP A 446 3.57 0.13 -5.54
N GLY A 447 4.05 -1.10 -5.38
CA GLY A 447 5.33 -1.41 -4.75
C GLY A 447 6.49 -1.25 -5.72
N THR A 448 7.56 -0.58 -5.27
CA THR A 448 8.83 -0.42 -6.01
C THR A 448 10.01 -0.63 -5.06
N THR A 449 11.25 -0.50 -5.55
CA THR A 449 12.45 -0.52 -4.69
C THR A 449 12.48 0.60 -3.64
N THR A 450 11.65 1.65 -3.79
CA THR A 450 11.58 2.80 -2.89
C THR A 450 10.17 3.11 -2.38
N SER A 451 9.16 2.36 -2.82
CA SER A 451 7.75 2.52 -2.43
C SER A 451 7.24 1.22 -1.83
N ASN A 452 6.60 1.30 -0.66
CA ASN A 452 6.02 0.12 -0.03
C ASN A 452 4.91 -0.52 -0.88
N GLY A 453 4.12 0.30 -1.57
CA GLY A 453 2.87 -0.16 -2.19
C GLY A 453 1.85 -0.66 -1.16
N ASN A 454 0.83 -1.35 -1.65
CA ASN A 454 -0.24 -1.95 -0.83
C ASN A 454 0.03 -3.44 -0.58
N VAL A 455 0.89 -3.74 0.40
CA VAL A 455 1.28 -5.11 0.74
C VAL A 455 0.10 -6.03 1.11
N ASN A 456 -1.00 -5.48 1.62
CA ASN A 456 -2.20 -6.25 1.94
C ASN A 456 -2.95 -6.77 0.70
N GLN A 457 -2.64 -6.24 -0.49
CA GLN A 457 -3.21 -6.66 -1.76
C GLN A 457 -2.20 -7.41 -2.63
N ALA A 458 -1.21 -8.07 -2.02
CA ALA A 458 -0.18 -8.82 -2.75
C ALA A 458 -0.72 -10.03 -3.52
N ASN A 459 -1.87 -10.60 -3.13
CA ASN A 459 -2.47 -11.80 -3.70
C ASN A 459 -3.02 -11.60 -5.13
N PHE A 460 -2.70 -12.54 -6.01
CA PHE A 460 -3.17 -12.61 -7.40
C PHE A 460 -4.24 -13.69 -7.57
N SER A 461 -5.32 -13.38 -8.28
CA SER A 461 -6.33 -14.32 -8.76
C SER A 461 -7.28 -13.62 -9.74
N ALA A 462 -8.04 -14.41 -10.49
CA ALA A 462 -9.14 -13.90 -11.29
C ALA A 462 -10.23 -13.20 -10.45
N ASP A 463 -10.47 -13.64 -9.20
CA ASP A 463 -11.47 -13.03 -8.30
C ASP A 463 -11.13 -11.60 -7.89
N VAL A 464 -9.84 -11.24 -7.83
CA VAL A 464 -9.38 -9.88 -7.52
C VAL A 464 -8.95 -9.10 -8.77
N GLY A 465 -9.18 -9.65 -9.97
CA GLY A 465 -8.84 -9.04 -11.25
C GLY A 465 -7.33 -8.94 -11.53
N ARG A 466 -6.50 -9.70 -10.81
CA ARG A 466 -5.03 -9.70 -10.93
C ARG A 466 -4.59 -11.02 -11.53
N THR A 467 -4.70 -11.13 -12.85
CA THR A 467 -4.50 -12.36 -13.61
C THR A 467 -3.14 -12.45 -14.31
N MET A 468 -2.30 -11.43 -14.14
CA MET A 468 -1.06 -11.25 -14.89
C MET A 468 0.06 -10.66 -14.02
N PHE A 469 1.30 -11.07 -14.28
CA PHE A 469 2.51 -10.51 -13.66
C PHE A 469 3.70 -10.56 -14.64
N ASN A 470 4.24 -9.39 -15.00
CA ASN A 470 5.46 -9.22 -15.80
C ASN A 470 6.12 -7.86 -15.54
N ASP A 471 7.14 -7.49 -16.31
CA ASP A 471 7.88 -6.23 -16.16
C ASP A 471 7.02 -4.96 -16.35
N ASN A 472 5.88 -5.05 -17.03
CA ASN A 472 4.99 -3.93 -17.37
C ASN A 472 3.67 -3.91 -16.58
N THR A 473 3.40 -4.93 -15.74
CA THR A 473 2.19 -4.96 -14.91
C THR A 473 2.32 -4.05 -13.68
N ASN A 474 1.23 -3.88 -12.91
CA ASN A 474 1.29 -3.34 -11.55
C ASN A 474 0.91 -4.44 -10.54
N PRO A 475 1.85 -4.94 -9.71
CA PRO A 475 3.27 -4.57 -9.64
C PRO A 475 4.06 -4.97 -10.88
N ALA A 476 5.11 -4.21 -11.15
CA ALA A 476 6.12 -4.57 -12.14
C ALA A 476 7.03 -5.66 -11.56
N CYS A 477 7.45 -6.60 -12.41
CA CYS A 477 8.46 -7.58 -12.07
C CYS A 477 9.85 -6.92 -12.11
N PHE A 478 10.56 -6.93 -10.99
CA PHE A 478 11.89 -6.30 -10.89
C PHE A 478 12.85 -7.10 -10.00
N LEU A 479 14.15 -6.89 -10.22
CA LEU A 479 15.26 -7.39 -9.42
C LEU A 479 15.64 -6.39 -8.31
N GLN A 480 16.56 -6.76 -7.43
CA GLN A 480 16.97 -6.01 -6.23
C GLN A 480 17.17 -4.51 -6.45
N TRP A 481 17.70 -4.12 -7.62
CA TRP A 481 18.06 -2.74 -7.96
C TRP A 481 17.13 -2.09 -8.99
N GLY A 482 15.96 -2.69 -9.26
CA GLY A 482 14.93 -2.15 -10.14
C GLY A 482 15.06 -2.55 -11.61
N ASP A 483 16.11 -3.31 -11.97
CA ASP A 483 16.21 -3.91 -13.29
C ASP A 483 15.04 -4.89 -13.54
N PRO A 484 14.55 -5.04 -14.78
CA PRO A 484 13.44 -5.94 -15.10
C PRO A 484 13.69 -7.38 -14.64
N GLY A 485 12.69 -8.00 -14.03
CA GLY A 485 12.78 -9.38 -13.54
C GLY A 485 12.73 -10.41 -14.67
N GLY A 486 12.07 -10.07 -15.77
CA GLY A 486 12.07 -10.85 -17.01
C GLY A 486 11.29 -12.16 -16.91
N ILE A 487 10.29 -12.26 -16.03
CA ILE A 487 9.35 -13.38 -16.06
C ILE A 487 7.96 -12.90 -16.47
N PHE A 488 7.19 -13.79 -17.07
CA PHE A 488 5.82 -13.50 -17.43
C PHE A 488 4.89 -14.63 -17.00
N ILE A 489 4.03 -14.32 -16.02
CA ILE A 489 2.92 -15.17 -15.59
C ILE A 489 1.61 -14.57 -16.11
N SER A 490 0.77 -15.40 -16.75
CA SER A 490 -0.57 -15.04 -17.23
C SER A 490 -1.61 -16.05 -16.75
N ASP A 491 -2.88 -15.78 -17.07
CA ASP A 491 -4.00 -16.70 -16.87
C ASP A 491 -4.11 -17.22 -15.44
N ILE A 492 -3.79 -16.38 -14.44
CA ILE A 492 -3.94 -16.76 -13.04
C ILE A 492 -5.43 -16.97 -12.76
N GLY A 493 -5.80 -18.19 -12.41
CA GLY A 493 -7.17 -18.65 -12.32
C GLY A 493 -7.95 -18.12 -11.12
N PHE A 494 -9.18 -18.63 -10.99
CA PHE A 494 -10.05 -18.38 -9.85
C PHE A 494 -9.56 -19.15 -8.61
N ILE A 495 -9.90 -18.61 -7.44
CA ILE A 495 -9.68 -19.26 -6.15
C ILE A 495 -10.46 -20.57 -6.11
N GLY A 496 -9.79 -21.67 -5.77
CA GLY A 496 -10.38 -23.00 -5.66
C GLY A 496 -9.52 -23.95 -4.82
N ASP A 497 -9.79 -25.26 -4.92
CA ASP A 497 -8.99 -26.31 -4.26
C ASP A 497 -7.53 -26.29 -4.74
N THR A 498 -7.32 -25.88 -5.98
CA THR A 498 -6.02 -25.51 -6.55
C THR A 498 -6.18 -24.18 -7.29
N ILE A 499 -5.06 -23.50 -7.54
CA ILE A 499 -5.00 -22.36 -8.45
C ILE A 499 -4.08 -22.70 -9.62
N GLU A 500 -4.50 -22.36 -10.84
CA GLU A 500 -3.71 -22.54 -12.04
C GLU A 500 -3.15 -21.20 -12.54
N PHE A 501 -1.98 -21.23 -13.18
CA PHE A 501 -1.38 -20.09 -13.86
C PHE A 501 -0.52 -20.57 -15.04
N THR A 502 -0.30 -19.71 -16.02
CA THR A 502 0.58 -19.99 -17.16
C THR A 502 1.90 -19.25 -16.99
N LEU A 503 3.02 -19.95 -17.10
CA LEU A 503 4.35 -19.33 -17.27
C LEU A 503 4.62 -19.19 -18.77
N ASN A 504 5.04 -18.00 -19.20
CA ASN A 504 5.42 -17.69 -20.57
C ASN A 504 6.94 -17.41 -20.63
N THR A 505 7.65 -18.13 -21.49
CA THR A 505 9.11 -18.04 -21.64
C THR A 505 9.55 -17.62 -23.03
N GLY A 506 8.62 -17.51 -23.98
CA GLY A 506 8.86 -17.06 -25.36
C GLY A 506 8.14 -15.75 -25.64
N LEU A 507 8.01 -15.42 -26.93
CA LEU A 507 7.27 -14.24 -27.37
C LEU A 507 5.78 -14.36 -27.05
N VAL A 508 5.19 -13.30 -26.51
CA VAL A 508 3.74 -13.17 -26.36
C VAL A 508 3.32 -11.80 -26.86
N ALA A 509 2.53 -11.80 -27.94
CA ALA A 509 1.98 -10.59 -28.50
C ALA A 509 0.82 -10.08 -27.61
N MET A 510 0.89 -8.81 -27.22
CA MET A 510 -0.13 -8.13 -26.41
C MET A 510 -0.19 -6.66 -26.80
N PHE A 511 -1.38 -6.07 -26.73
CA PHE A 511 -1.58 -4.66 -26.95
C PHE A 511 -2.80 -4.11 -26.22
N GLU A 512 -2.87 -2.80 -26.13
CA GLU A 512 -4.03 -2.05 -25.64
C GLU A 512 -4.36 -0.87 -26.55
N THR A 513 -5.52 -0.24 -26.34
CA THR A 513 -5.96 0.95 -27.09
C THR A 513 -6.57 2.02 -26.19
N ASN A 514 -6.50 3.28 -26.63
CA ASN A 514 -7.13 4.41 -25.96
C ASN A 514 -8.67 4.36 -25.98
N VAL A 515 -9.25 3.88 -27.08
CA VAL A 515 -10.69 3.68 -27.28
C VAL A 515 -10.95 2.35 -27.98
N GLN A 516 -12.13 1.76 -27.74
CA GLN A 516 -12.57 0.52 -28.41
C GLN A 516 -13.87 0.69 -29.21
N SER A 517 -14.57 1.81 -29.03
CA SER A 517 -15.79 2.08 -29.77
C SER A 517 -16.07 3.58 -29.88
N GLY A 518 -16.69 3.98 -30.98
CA GLY A 518 -17.06 5.36 -31.24
C GLY A 518 -17.59 5.55 -32.68
N PRO A 519 -18.01 6.76 -33.04
CA PRO A 519 -18.56 7.04 -34.36
C PRO A 519 -17.54 6.87 -35.48
N ALA A 520 -18.01 6.69 -36.71
CA ALA A 520 -17.20 6.68 -37.94
C ALA A 520 -16.16 7.82 -38.00
N SER A 521 -14.98 7.52 -38.58
CA SER A 521 -13.74 8.29 -38.43
C SER A 521 -13.19 8.25 -36.99
N LEU A 522 -13.22 7.05 -36.40
CA LEU A 522 -12.71 6.76 -35.06
C LEU A 522 -11.18 6.67 -35.09
N GLY A 523 -10.53 7.54 -34.33
CA GLY A 523 -9.08 7.54 -34.17
C GLY A 523 -8.66 6.63 -33.03
N VAL A 524 -7.91 5.57 -33.32
CA VAL A 524 -7.46 4.61 -32.30
C VAL A 524 -5.93 4.66 -32.23
N GLN A 525 -5.41 4.97 -31.05
CA GLN A 525 -4.00 4.80 -30.70
C GLN A 525 -3.83 3.40 -30.12
N PHE A 526 -2.97 2.60 -30.77
CA PHE A 526 -2.55 1.30 -30.27
C PHE A 526 -1.23 1.42 -29.50
N THR A 527 -1.11 0.68 -28.42
CA THR A 527 0.12 0.59 -27.62
C THR A 527 0.56 -0.86 -27.56
N ASN A 528 1.78 -1.16 -28.03
CA ASN A 528 2.36 -2.49 -27.95
C ASN A 528 2.80 -2.79 -26.50
N THR A 529 2.17 -3.80 -25.89
CA THR A 529 2.48 -4.23 -24.52
C THR A 529 3.08 -5.64 -24.47
N SER A 530 3.58 -6.13 -25.62
CA SER A 530 4.10 -7.48 -25.82
C SER A 530 5.25 -7.84 -24.89
N TYR A 531 5.47 -9.15 -24.73
CA TYR A 531 6.54 -9.73 -23.94
C TYR A 531 7.55 -10.49 -24.82
N PRO A 532 8.87 -10.35 -24.56
CA PRO A 532 9.48 -9.41 -23.61
C PRO A 532 9.37 -7.96 -24.09
N ALA A 533 9.34 -7.02 -23.15
CA ALA A 533 9.21 -5.59 -23.45
C ALA A 533 10.38 -5.01 -24.27
N THR A 534 11.53 -5.70 -24.29
CA THR A 534 12.71 -5.29 -25.06
C THR A 534 13.27 -6.47 -25.85
N GLY A 535 13.93 -6.17 -26.97
CA GLY A 535 14.55 -7.18 -27.82
C GLY A 535 13.63 -7.77 -28.89
N ILE A 536 12.41 -7.24 -29.08
CA ILE A 536 11.61 -7.48 -30.28
C ILE A 536 12.29 -6.75 -31.46
N ASP A 537 12.46 -7.45 -32.59
CA ASP A 537 13.16 -6.90 -33.77
C ASP A 537 12.27 -5.96 -34.59
N TYR A 538 11.01 -6.33 -34.79
CA TYR A 538 9.98 -5.54 -35.44
C TYR A 538 8.58 -6.11 -35.16
N VAL A 539 7.56 -5.30 -35.39
CA VAL A 539 6.14 -5.67 -35.29
C VAL A 539 5.42 -5.42 -36.61
N GLU A 540 4.30 -6.12 -36.80
CA GLU A 540 3.39 -5.92 -37.93
C GLU A 540 1.95 -5.92 -37.40
N TRP A 541 1.13 -5.00 -37.91
CA TRP A 541 -0.27 -4.83 -37.52
C TRP A 541 -1.20 -5.05 -38.70
N ASP A 542 -2.29 -5.75 -38.46
CA ASP A 542 -3.46 -5.89 -39.34
C ASP A 542 -4.67 -5.37 -38.53
N PHE A 543 -5.23 -4.23 -38.95
CA PHE A 543 -6.28 -3.53 -38.21
C PHE A 543 -7.69 -3.86 -38.72
N ASP A 544 -7.84 -4.54 -39.85
CA ASP A 544 -9.16 -4.85 -40.40
C ASP A 544 -9.43 -6.34 -40.63
N GLY A 545 -8.46 -7.19 -40.30
CA GLY A 545 -8.55 -8.63 -40.38
C GLY A 545 -8.56 -9.16 -41.81
N ASP A 546 -8.17 -8.34 -42.79
CA ASP A 546 -8.12 -8.75 -44.20
C ASP A 546 -6.88 -9.61 -44.54
N GLY A 547 -5.94 -9.72 -43.59
CA GLY A 547 -4.70 -10.49 -43.70
C GLY A 547 -3.56 -9.74 -44.40
N LEU A 548 -3.72 -8.44 -44.70
CA LEU A 548 -2.67 -7.54 -45.14
C LEU A 548 -2.13 -6.74 -43.94
N ILE A 549 -0.86 -6.35 -44.03
CA ILE A 549 -0.22 -5.54 -42.98
C ILE A 549 -0.47 -4.07 -43.26
N ASP A 550 -1.11 -3.39 -42.30
CA ASP A 550 -1.43 -1.97 -42.32
C ASP A 550 -0.31 -1.10 -41.74
N SER A 551 0.38 -1.58 -40.70
CA SER A 551 1.45 -0.83 -40.04
C SER A 551 2.61 -1.69 -39.55
N VAL A 552 3.77 -1.06 -39.42
CA VAL A 552 5.00 -1.61 -38.83
C VAL A 552 5.58 -0.70 -37.75
N GLU A 553 4.81 0.33 -37.35
CA GLU A 553 5.15 1.17 -36.21
C GLU A 553 4.85 0.41 -34.91
N ASP A 554 5.61 0.69 -33.85
CA ASP A 554 5.45 -0.01 -32.56
C ASP A 554 4.11 0.36 -31.90
N ASP A 555 3.83 1.67 -31.80
CA ASP A 555 2.60 2.25 -31.24
C ASP A 555 1.86 3.08 -32.31
N PRO A 556 1.19 2.43 -33.29
CA PRO A 556 0.56 3.11 -34.41
C PRO A 556 -0.76 3.80 -34.05
N TYR A 557 -1.02 4.94 -34.70
CA TYR A 557 -2.36 5.53 -34.77
C TYR A 557 -3.06 5.10 -36.07
N TYR A 558 -4.31 4.65 -35.96
CA TYR A 558 -5.13 4.24 -37.10
C TYR A 558 -6.52 4.87 -37.07
N LEU A 559 -7.02 5.29 -38.25
CA LEU A 559 -8.31 5.93 -38.41
C LEU A 559 -9.32 4.99 -39.09
N PHE A 560 -10.30 4.52 -38.33
CA PHE A 560 -11.36 3.68 -38.85
C PHE A 560 -12.51 4.53 -39.42
N GLU A 561 -12.59 4.62 -40.75
CA GLU A 561 -13.52 5.52 -41.44
C GLU A 561 -14.95 4.98 -41.55
N GLU A 562 -15.14 3.66 -41.57
CA GLU A 562 -16.43 3.04 -41.89
C GLU A 562 -17.06 2.34 -40.68
N ILE A 563 -18.40 2.29 -40.66
CA ILE A 563 -19.15 1.59 -39.61
C ILE A 563 -18.92 0.08 -39.75
N GLY A 564 -18.54 -0.57 -38.65
CA GLY A 564 -18.25 -1.99 -38.64
C GLY A 564 -17.62 -2.46 -37.32
N THR A 565 -17.44 -3.77 -37.22
CA THR A 565 -16.54 -4.37 -36.22
C THR A 565 -15.27 -4.82 -36.94
N TYR A 566 -14.14 -4.64 -36.26
CA TYR A 566 -12.81 -4.90 -36.81
C TYR A 566 -12.04 -5.84 -35.89
N ASP A 567 -11.48 -6.89 -36.49
CA ASP A 567 -10.55 -7.80 -35.83
C ASP A 567 -9.15 -7.18 -35.90
N ILE A 568 -8.44 -7.14 -34.78
CA ILE A 568 -7.09 -6.58 -34.72
C ILE A 568 -6.09 -7.70 -34.51
N THR A 569 -5.08 -7.78 -35.36
CA THR A 569 -3.96 -8.72 -35.20
C THR A 569 -2.64 -7.98 -35.07
N LEU A 570 -1.90 -8.31 -34.00
CA LEU A 570 -0.51 -7.90 -33.79
C LEU A 570 0.40 -9.12 -33.99
N PHE A 571 1.43 -8.97 -34.82
CA PHE A 571 2.54 -9.90 -34.97
C PHE A 571 3.82 -9.29 -34.38
N ILE A 572 4.56 -10.09 -33.63
CA ILE A 572 5.87 -9.72 -33.09
C ILE A 572 6.94 -10.73 -33.49
N HIS A 573 8.14 -10.23 -33.79
CA HIS A 573 9.24 -11.06 -34.29
C HIS A 573 10.51 -10.85 -33.48
N GLN A 574 11.20 -11.95 -33.17
CA GLN A 574 12.53 -11.93 -32.56
C GLN A 574 13.38 -13.07 -33.14
N GLY A 575 14.39 -12.72 -33.93
CA GLY A 575 15.23 -13.67 -34.64
C GLY A 575 14.42 -14.58 -35.58
N THR A 576 14.22 -15.83 -35.18
CA THR A 576 13.40 -16.80 -35.92
C THR A 576 12.06 -17.10 -35.24
N GLU A 577 11.83 -16.55 -34.05
CA GLU A 577 10.59 -16.70 -33.30
C GLU A 577 9.57 -15.65 -33.75
N THR A 578 8.29 -16.04 -33.74
CA THR A 578 7.18 -15.17 -34.08
C THR A 578 6.01 -15.53 -33.19
N ALA A 579 5.36 -14.53 -32.61
CA ALA A 579 4.11 -14.67 -31.90
C ALA A 579 3.08 -13.71 -32.49
N GLN A 580 1.81 -14.04 -32.32
CA GLN A 580 0.71 -13.19 -32.74
C GLN A 580 -0.44 -13.25 -31.73
N ILE A 581 -1.24 -12.21 -31.71
CA ILE A 581 -2.53 -12.18 -31.02
C ILE A 581 -3.56 -11.58 -31.97
N THR A 582 -4.72 -12.23 -32.07
CA THR A 582 -5.88 -11.71 -32.80
C THR A 582 -7.00 -11.48 -31.80
N MET A 583 -7.47 -10.24 -31.72
CA MET A 583 -8.61 -9.85 -30.91
C MET A 583 -9.82 -9.68 -31.84
N GLU A 584 -10.76 -10.62 -31.76
CA GLU A 584 -11.99 -10.62 -32.58
C GLU A 584 -12.96 -9.52 -32.11
N ASP A 585 -13.62 -8.84 -33.06
CA ASP A 585 -14.57 -7.75 -32.86
C ASP A 585 -14.06 -6.67 -31.87
N TYR A 586 -12.75 -6.41 -31.86
CA TYR A 586 -12.10 -5.62 -30.82
C TYR A 586 -12.39 -4.12 -30.93
N ILE A 587 -12.44 -3.58 -32.15
CA ILE A 587 -12.85 -2.20 -32.41
C ILE A 587 -14.25 -2.20 -33.02
N THR A 588 -15.16 -1.42 -32.43
CA THR A 588 -16.53 -1.25 -32.92
C THR A 588 -16.79 0.19 -33.33
N VAL A 589 -16.83 0.44 -34.63
CA VAL A 589 -17.21 1.74 -35.19
C VAL A 589 -18.72 1.78 -35.39
N THR A 590 -19.36 2.75 -34.74
CA THR A 590 -20.82 2.92 -34.73
C THR A 590 -21.25 4.12 -35.58
N ASP A 591 -22.56 4.28 -35.75
CA ASP A 591 -23.10 5.58 -36.15
C ASP A 591 -22.94 6.61 -35.00
N ALA A 592 -23.18 7.88 -35.32
CA ALA A 592 -23.05 8.98 -34.37
C ALA A 592 -24.29 9.18 -33.48
N SER A 593 -25.23 8.21 -33.41
CA SER A 593 -26.52 8.40 -32.72
C SER A 593 -26.50 8.14 -31.21
N SER A 594 -25.42 7.56 -30.67
CA SER A 594 -25.30 7.31 -29.22
C SER A 594 -23.84 7.19 -28.80
N ILE A 595 -23.28 8.27 -28.26
CA ILE A 595 -21.88 8.39 -27.86
C ILE A 595 -21.78 8.53 -26.33
N SER A 596 -20.87 7.77 -25.73
CA SER A 596 -20.51 7.84 -24.30
C SER A 596 -19.13 7.19 -24.08
N GLY A 597 -18.47 7.50 -22.98
CA GLY A 597 -17.14 6.95 -22.66
C GLY A 597 -15.99 7.70 -23.31
N ASN A 598 -14.88 7.02 -23.58
CA ASN A 598 -13.72 7.64 -24.21
C ASN A 598 -14.01 8.03 -25.66
N ILE A 599 -13.55 9.20 -26.10
CA ILE A 599 -13.71 9.70 -27.48
C ILE A 599 -12.36 10.07 -28.08
N SER A 600 -12.22 9.86 -29.39
CA SER A 600 -11.02 10.19 -30.18
C SER A 600 -11.37 10.21 -31.67
N GLY A 601 -10.60 10.93 -32.48
CA GLY A 601 -10.71 10.94 -33.95
C GLY A 601 -11.34 12.19 -34.53
N ILE A 602 -12.07 12.04 -35.65
CA ILE A 602 -12.56 13.16 -36.45
C ILE A 602 -14.08 13.13 -36.52
N TRP A 603 -14.74 14.20 -36.10
CA TRP A 603 -16.19 14.35 -36.21
C TRP A 603 -16.53 15.14 -37.47
N LYS A 604 -16.82 14.41 -38.54
CA LYS A 604 -17.09 14.95 -39.87
C LYS A 604 -18.54 15.43 -40.00
N GLN A 605 -18.74 16.49 -40.78
CA GLN A 605 -20.09 17.02 -41.02
C GLN A 605 -21.03 15.95 -41.62
N ASP A 606 -20.51 15.05 -42.46
CA ASP A 606 -21.28 14.00 -43.14
C ASP A 606 -21.98 13.01 -42.21
N TYR A 607 -21.53 12.89 -40.95
CA TYR A 607 -22.13 12.03 -39.93
C TYR A 607 -22.98 12.79 -38.92
N SER A 608 -23.19 14.10 -39.12
CA SER A 608 -24.05 14.89 -38.25
C SER A 608 -25.53 14.47 -38.34
N PRO A 609 -26.28 14.56 -37.23
CA PRO A 609 -25.83 15.01 -35.92
C PRO A 609 -25.15 13.91 -35.08
N TYR A 610 -24.15 14.29 -34.31
CA TYR A 610 -23.54 13.50 -33.24
C TYR A 610 -24.39 13.61 -31.98
N THR A 611 -24.76 12.50 -31.35
CA THR A 611 -25.64 12.48 -30.17
C THR A 611 -24.92 11.82 -28.99
N ILE A 612 -24.58 12.64 -27.99
CA ILE A 612 -23.95 12.21 -26.73
C ILE A 612 -25.06 11.83 -25.75
N THR A 613 -25.10 10.56 -25.35
CA THR A 613 -26.16 9.99 -24.50
C THR A 613 -25.69 9.67 -23.07
N GLY A 614 -24.38 9.73 -22.82
CA GLY A 614 -23.74 9.64 -21.52
C GLY A 614 -22.48 10.53 -21.48
N ASP A 615 -21.85 10.68 -20.31
CA ASP A 615 -20.60 11.46 -20.20
C ASP A 615 -19.55 10.94 -21.19
N VAL A 616 -18.82 11.87 -21.82
CA VAL A 616 -17.69 11.57 -22.71
C VAL A 616 -16.39 12.12 -22.13
N VAL A 617 -15.29 11.42 -22.38
CA VAL A 617 -13.96 11.76 -21.88
C VAL A 617 -12.96 11.77 -23.04
N LEU A 618 -12.27 12.90 -23.21
CA LEU A 618 -11.10 13.02 -24.08
C LEU A 618 -9.85 12.97 -23.20
N ASN A 619 -9.08 11.87 -23.22
CA ASN A 619 -7.92 11.69 -22.35
C ASN A 619 -6.72 12.53 -22.81
N SER A 620 -5.68 12.64 -21.97
CA SER A 620 -4.54 13.57 -22.15
C SER A 620 -3.82 13.49 -23.48
N ASP A 621 -3.72 12.29 -24.06
CA ASP A 621 -2.96 12.02 -25.29
C ASP A 621 -3.89 11.82 -26.50
N ASP A 622 -5.19 12.00 -26.30
CA ASP A 622 -6.20 11.84 -27.34
C ASP A 622 -6.56 13.19 -27.97
N GLU A 623 -6.92 13.15 -29.26
CA GLU A 623 -7.39 14.31 -30.02
C GLU A 623 -8.79 14.07 -30.58
N VAL A 624 -9.64 15.11 -30.51
CA VAL A 624 -10.88 15.17 -31.27
C VAL A 624 -10.90 16.43 -32.12
N LEU A 625 -10.97 16.24 -33.44
CA LEU A 625 -11.18 17.30 -34.42
C LEU A 625 -12.65 17.31 -34.86
N ILE A 626 -13.32 18.45 -34.73
CA ILE A 626 -14.70 18.62 -35.18
C ILE A 626 -14.72 19.56 -36.38
N GLU A 627 -15.20 19.04 -37.52
CA GLU A 627 -15.25 19.78 -38.77
C GLU A 627 -16.34 20.88 -38.77
N PRO A 628 -16.16 21.96 -39.57
CA PRO A 628 -17.17 23.01 -39.71
C PRO A 628 -18.56 22.48 -40.09
N GLY A 629 -19.58 23.01 -39.43
CA GLY A 629 -20.98 22.67 -39.71
C GLY A 629 -21.47 21.37 -39.08
N THR A 630 -20.66 20.74 -38.22
CA THR A 630 -21.05 19.57 -37.44
C THR A 630 -22.03 19.94 -36.32
N GLU A 631 -23.09 19.13 -36.17
CA GLU A 631 -24.08 19.29 -35.10
C GLU A 631 -23.86 18.25 -33.99
N VAL A 632 -23.77 18.70 -32.74
CA VAL A 632 -23.59 17.86 -31.55
C VAL A 632 -24.76 18.07 -30.59
N PHE A 633 -25.60 17.05 -30.41
CA PHE A 633 -26.66 17.01 -29.42
C PHE A 633 -26.18 16.28 -28.16
N ILE A 634 -26.35 16.90 -26.99
CA ILE A 634 -25.96 16.31 -25.71
C ILE A 634 -27.20 16.08 -24.86
N GLU A 635 -27.41 14.86 -24.40
CA GLU A 635 -28.60 14.47 -23.64
C GLU A 635 -28.26 13.94 -22.24
N ASN A 636 -29.29 13.66 -21.43
CA ASN A 636 -29.17 12.92 -20.16
C ASN A 636 -28.26 13.53 -19.10
N GLU A 637 -28.17 14.87 -19.02
CA GLU A 637 -27.25 15.56 -18.11
C GLU A 637 -25.78 15.15 -18.34
N SER A 638 -25.42 14.81 -19.58
CA SER A 638 -24.06 14.41 -19.93
C SER A 638 -23.10 15.59 -19.96
N THR A 639 -21.82 15.29 -19.80
CA THR A 639 -20.70 16.23 -19.74
C THR A 639 -19.67 15.86 -20.80
N ILE A 640 -19.05 16.86 -21.43
CA ILE A 640 -17.86 16.65 -22.24
C ILE A 640 -16.64 16.98 -21.36
N LEU A 641 -15.90 15.96 -20.93
CA LEU A 641 -14.71 16.09 -20.09
C LEU A 641 -13.45 16.06 -20.97
N VAL A 642 -12.65 17.12 -20.91
CA VAL A 642 -11.47 17.28 -21.77
C VAL A 642 -10.21 17.37 -20.92
N TYR A 643 -9.34 16.37 -21.11
CA TYR A 643 -7.97 16.32 -20.60
C TYR A 643 -6.93 16.42 -21.73
N GLY A 644 -7.28 16.01 -22.96
CA GLY A 644 -6.42 16.10 -24.15
C GLY A 644 -6.68 17.34 -25.01
N ASN A 645 -6.71 17.13 -26.33
CA ASN A 645 -6.83 18.20 -27.32
C ASN A 645 -8.16 18.15 -28.10
N LEU A 646 -9.08 19.06 -27.77
CA LEU A 646 -10.29 19.32 -28.52
C LEU A 646 -10.08 20.51 -29.46
N SER A 647 -10.20 20.26 -30.77
CA SER A 647 -10.27 21.30 -31.80
C SER A 647 -11.63 21.30 -32.50
N ALA A 648 -12.45 22.30 -32.20
CA ALA A 648 -13.73 22.55 -32.85
C ALA A 648 -13.66 23.90 -33.57
N GLU A 649 -13.43 23.87 -34.88
CA GLU A 649 -13.19 25.06 -35.70
C GLU A 649 -14.30 25.26 -36.74
N GLY A 650 -15.40 25.86 -36.30
CA GLY A 650 -16.52 26.27 -37.15
C GLY A 650 -16.24 27.57 -37.91
N THR A 651 -17.16 27.92 -38.81
CA THR A 651 -17.12 29.18 -39.56
C THR A 651 -18.45 29.93 -39.43
N GLU A 652 -18.50 31.20 -39.86
CA GLU A 652 -19.76 31.96 -39.86
C GLU A 652 -20.84 31.31 -40.76
N GLU A 653 -20.43 30.70 -41.87
CA GLU A 653 -21.33 30.00 -42.81
C GLU A 653 -21.71 28.59 -42.33
N LEU A 654 -20.78 27.91 -41.68
CA LEU A 654 -20.92 26.54 -41.17
C LEU A 654 -20.47 26.49 -39.69
N PRO A 655 -21.28 27.02 -38.77
CA PRO A 655 -20.97 26.96 -37.36
C PRO A 655 -21.08 25.52 -36.84
N ILE A 656 -20.23 25.14 -35.89
CA ILE A 656 -20.39 23.90 -35.13
C ILE A 656 -21.41 24.18 -34.02
N SER A 657 -22.39 23.30 -33.82
CA SER A 657 -23.37 23.46 -32.74
C SER A 657 -23.18 22.42 -31.63
N PHE A 658 -23.17 22.89 -30.38
CA PHE A 658 -23.33 22.08 -29.18
C PHE A 658 -24.65 22.49 -28.54
N ASP A 659 -25.66 21.65 -28.67
CA ASP A 659 -27.02 21.96 -28.23
C ASP A 659 -27.67 20.75 -27.52
N SER A 660 -28.84 20.98 -26.94
CA SER A 660 -29.58 19.91 -26.27
C SER A 660 -31.08 20.09 -26.41
N ASN A 661 -31.78 18.98 -26.68
CA ASN A 661 -33.24 18.91 -26.50
C ASN A 661 -33.64 18.62 -25.03
N SER A 662 -32.65 18.41 -24.17
CA SER A 662 -32.81 18.16 -22.74
C SER A 662 -31.84 19.07 -21.96
N SER A 663 -31.11 18.53 -21.00
CA SER A 663 -30.13 19.24 -20.19
C SER A 663 -28.78 18.55 -20.29
N TRP A 664 -27.70 19.34 -20.24
CA TRP A 664 -26.32 18.87 -20.27
C TRP A 664 -25.42 19.79 -19.45
N LYS A 665 -24.27 19.28 -18.99
CA LYS A 665 -23.42 19.98 -18.01
C LYS A 665 -22.30 20.83 -18.63
N GLY A 666 -22.35 21.06 -19.94
CA GLY A 666 -21.35 21.85 -20.65
C GLY A 666 -20.08 21.08 -20.99
N ILE A 667 -19.08 21.82 -21.49
CA ILE A 667 -17.74 21.35 -21.82
C ILE A 667 -16.80 21.73 -20.68
N LYS A 668 -16.10 20.76 -20.10
CA LYS A 668 -15.19 20.96 -18.98
C LYS A 668 -13.77 20.55 -19.36
N PHE A 669 -12.90 21.55 -19.48
CA PHE A 669 -11.46 21.39 -19.60
C PHE A 669 -10.85 21.31 -18.21
N ASN A 670 -10.10 20.24 -17.95
CA ASN A 670 -9.54 19.97 -16.64
C ASN A 670 -8.12 19.43 -16.78
N GLY A 671 -7.10 20.23 -16.47
CA GLY A 671 -5.73 19.81 -16.71
C GLY A 671 -5.35 19.67 -18.17
N ALA A 672 -6.13 20.22 -19.11
CA ALA A 672 -5.90 20.09 -20.54
C ALA A 672 -4.72 20.95 -20.99
N GLN A 673 -3.53 20.34 -21.06
CA GLN A 673 -2.27 21.07 -21.24
C GLN A 673 -2.00 21.45 -22.70
N ASP A 674 -2.63 20.79 -23.67
CA ASP A 674 -2.56 21.21 -25.07
C ASP A 674 -3.45 22.42 -25.35
N ILE A 675 -3.15 23.13 -26.44
CA ILE A 675 -3.94 24.30 -26.85
C ILE A 675 -5.24 23.82 -27.48
N ASN A 676 -6.30 23.82 -26.67
CA ASN A 676 -7.64 23.49 -27.12
C ASN A 676 -8.28 24.69 -27.83
N THR A 677 -9.02 24.45 -28.91
CA THR A 677 -9.64 25.51 -29.72
C THR A 677 -11.14 25.29 -29.89
N ILE A 678 -11.92 26.32 -29.55
CA ILE A 678 -13.34 26.43 -29.84
C ILE A 678 -13.54 27.71 -30.65
N ASP A 679 -13.61 27.60 -31.97
CA ASP A 679 -13.79 28.73 -32.89
C ASP A 679 -15.11 28.58 -33.67
N GLY A 680 -15.87 29.66 -33.81
CA GLY A 680 -17.09 29.67 -34.64
C GLY A 680 -18.20 28.74 -34.15
N CYS A 681 -18.21 28.35 -32.88
CA CYS A 681 -19.19 27.42 -32.31
C CYS A 681 -20.43 28.13 -31.74
N ILE A 682 -21.56 27.42 -31.72
CA ILE A 682 -22.78 27.80 -31.00
C ILE A 682 -22.95 26.84 -29.83
N ILE A 683 -22.94 27.34 -28.60
CA ILE A 683 -23.08 26.53 -27.38
C ILE A 683 -24.33 26.98 -26.62
N SER A 684 -25.33 26.11 -26.53
CA SER A 684 -26.63 26.40 -25.91
C SER A 684 -27.22 25.26 -25.08
N GLY A 685 -28.15 25.61 -24.19
CA GLY A 685 -28.93 24.64 -23.42
C GLY A 685 -28.21 23.99 -22.24
N ALA A 686 -26.99 24.42 -21.89
CA ALA A 686 -26.26 23.87 -20.74
C ALA A 686 -26.92 24.28 -19.41
N THR A 687 -27.01 23.35 -18.45
CA THR A 687 -27.57 23.55 -17.10
C THR A 687 -26.52 23.81 -16.02
N HIS A 688 -25.26 23.79 -16.43
CA HIS A 688 -24.06 24.17 -15.66
C HIS A 688 -23.30 25.26 -16.44
N SER A 689 -22.02 25.48 -16.15
CA SER A 689 -21.19 26.33 -17.01
C SER A 689 -21.15 25.75 -18.41
N ALA A 690 -21.45 26.57 -19.43
CA ALA A 690 -21.42 26.10 -20.82
C ALA A 690 -20.00 25.67 -21.21
N VAL A 691 -19.00 26.43 -20.72
CA VAL A 691 -17.59 26.09 -20.77
C VAL A 691 -16.97 26.28 -19.38
N SER A 692 -16.34 25.25 -18.83
CA SER A 692 -15.53 25.31 -17.61
C SER A 692 -14.06 25.03 -17.93
N ILE A 693 -13.14 25.84 -17.40
CA ILE A 693 -11.70 25.74 -17.66
C ILE A 693 -10.95 25.73 -16.33
N GLU A 694 -10.36 24.59 -15.99
CA GLU A 694 -9.83 24.32 -14.65
C GLU A 694 -8.41 23.74 -14.70
N ASN A 695 -7.67 23.92 -13.61
CA ASN A 695 -6.40 23.23 -13.33
C ASN A 695 -5.33 23.40 -14.43
N ASN A 696 -4.95 24.65 -14.73
CA ASN A 696 -3.95 25.01 -15.74
C ASN A 696 -4.30 24.56 -17.16
N SER A 697 -5.59 24.50 -17.51
CA SER A 697 -6.00 24.19 -18.88
C SER A 697 -5.68 25.34 -19.86
N GLN A 698 -5.36 25.01 -21.11
CA GLN A 698 -5.08 25.99 -22.18
C GLN A 698 -6.19 26.00 -23.23
N VAL A 699 -6.95 27.09 -23.33
CA VAL A 699 -8.16 27.14 -24.18
C VAL A 699 -8.30 28.46 -24.91
N ASN A 700 -8.52 28.37 -26.21
CA ASN A 700 -8.86 29.47 -27.09
C ASN A 700 -10.34 29.40 -27.47
N ILE A 701 -11.10 30.45 -27.14
CA ILE A 701 -12.52 30.58 -27.48
C ILE A 701 -12.71 31.79 -28.39
N TYR A 702 -12.97 31.53 -29.67
CA TYR A 702 -13.04 32.54 -30.72
C TYR A 702 -14.39 32.54 -31.43
N ASN A 703 -14.89 33.72 -31.77
CA ASN A 703 -16.05 33.90 -32.66
C ASN A 703 -17.31 33.05 -32.32
N CYS A 704 -17.45 32.62 -31.07
CA CYS A 704 -18.50 31.73 -30.62
C CYS A 704 -19.77 32.48 -30.21
N LYS A 705 -20.91 31.78 -30.23
CA LYS A 705 -22.17 32.19 -29.60
C LYS A 705 -22.46 31.29 -28.41
N ILE A 706 -22.22 31.78 -27.20
CA ILE A 706 -22.53 31.07 -25.95
C ILE A 706 -23.82 31.66 -25.40
N ILE A 707 -24.93 30.96 -25.65
CA ILE A 707 -26.27 31.55 -25.52
C ILE A 707 -27.28 30.63 -24.85
N ASN A 708 -28.24 31.21 -24.12
CA ASN A 708 -29.37 30.49 -23.52
C ASN A 708 -28.95 29.34 -22.58
N ASN A 709 -27.84 29.49 -21.86
CA ASN A 709 -27.40 28.52 -20.86
C ASN A 709 -27.90 28.93 -19.47
N SER A 710 -28.34 27.96 -18.66
CA SER A 710 -28.98 28.19 -17.36
C SER A 710 -28.32 27.37 -16.24
N GLY A 711 -27.24 27.89 -15.67
CA GLY A 711 -26.51 27.28 -14.56
C GLY A 711 -27.27 27.32 -13.22
N THR A 712 -27.46 26.17 -12.57
CA THR A 712 -28.13 26.08 -11.25
C THR A 712 -27.20 25.76 -10.07
N SER A 713 -25.98 25.33 -10.36
CA SER A 713 -24.89 25.08 -9.41
C SER A 713 -23.68 25.95 -9.81
N LEU A 714 -22.71 26.10 -8.89
CA LEU A 714 -21.51 26.96 -9.02
C LEU A 714 -21.03 27.09 -10.47
N GLY A 715 -21.05 28.30 -11.03
CA GLY A 715 -20.53 28.50 -12.38
C GLY A 715 -20.89 29.82 -13.05
N ALA A 716 -20.50 29.94 -14.31
CA ALA A 716 -20.72 31.07 -15.19
C ALA A 716 -21.01 30.57 -16.62
N ALA A 717 -21.41 31.40 -17.57
CA ALA A 717 -21.49 30.92 -18.96
C ALA A 717 -20.12 30.41 -19.44
N ILE A 718 -19.05 31.13 -19.08
CA ILE A 718 -17.67 30.65 -19.11
C ILE A 718 -17.09 30.77 -17.71
N ASP A 719 -16.69 29.66 -17.09
CA ASP A 719 -16.04 29.65 -15.78
C ASP A 719 -14.58 29.26 -15.90
N ILE A 720 -13.69 30.00 -15.23
CA ILE A 720 -12.24 29.83 -15.32
C ILE A 720 -11.67 29.78 -13.91
N SER A 721 -10.97 28.69 -13.59
CA SER A 721 -10.31 28.51 -12.30
C SER A 721 -8.88 28.01 -12.46
N SER A 722 -7.96 28.65 -11.74
CA SER A 722 -6.52 28.33 -11.74
C SER A 722 -5.96 28.06 -13.14
N SER A 723 -6.35 28.85 -14.14
CA SER A 723 -5.99 28.65 -15.55
C SER A 723 -5.70 30.00 -16.22
N ASN A 724 -4.44 30.19 -16.65
CA ASN A 724 -3.96 31.49 -17.13
C ASN A 724 -3.76 31.56 -18.65
N THR A 725 -3.57 30.43 -19.33
CA THR A 725 -3.40 30.38 -20.79
C THR A 725 -4.76 30.27 -21.48
N VAL A 726 -5.60 31.29 -21.30
CA VAL A 726 -6.96 31.32 -21.83
C VAL A 726 -7.19 32.59 -22.64
N CYS A 727 -7.67 32.44 -23.87
CA CYS A 727 -8.02 33.57 -24.74
C CYS A 727 -9.50 33.51 -25.13
N ILE A 728 -10.24 34.60 -24.90
CA ILE A 728 -11.66 34.73 -25.20
C ILE A 728 -11.82 35.95 -26.09
N MET A 729 -12.03 35.75 -27.40
CA MET A 729 -12.06 36.84 -28.37
C MET A 729 -13.20 36.77 -29.39
N GLY A 730 -13.86 37.90 -29.63
CA GLY A 730 -14.86 38.02 -30.69
C GLY A 730 -16.18 37.28 -30.45
N ASN A 731 -16.44 36.85 -29.21
CA ASN A 731 -17.60 36.02 -28.88
C ASN A 731 -18.86 36.84 -28.59
N ILE A 732 -20.02 36.21 -28.75
CA ILE A 732 -21.32 36.68 -28.26
C ILE A 732 -21.74 35.80 -27.08
N ILE A 733 -21.72 36.36 -25.88
CA ILE A 733 -22.12 35.69 -24.63
C ILE A 733 -23.42 36.35 -24.18
N SER A 734 -24.56 35.70 -24.45
CA SER A 734 -25.85 36.35 -24.25
C SER A 734 -27.00 35.47 -23.80
N ASN A 735 -27.92 36.05 -23.03
CA ASN A 735 -29.10 35.36 -22.50
C ASN A 735 -28.74 34.13 -21.64
N ASN A 736 -27.59 34.15 -20.98
CA ASN A 736 -27.22 33.12 -20.03
C ASN A 736 -27.65 33.54 -18.63
N SER A 737 -28.08 32.58 -17.82
CA SER A 737 -28.46 32.81 -16.42
C SER A 737 -27.69 31.88 -15.50
N ASN A 738 -27.14 32.40 -14.39
CA ASN A 738 -26.60 31.56 -13.32
C ASN A 738 -27.06 32.04 -11.95
N SER A 739 -27.64 31.15 -11.16
CA SER A 739 -28.23 31.48 -9.85
C SER A 739 -27.23 31.72 -8.72
N THR A 740 -25.94 31.38 -8.91
CA THR A 740 -24.94 31.33 -7.83
C THR A 740 -23.79 32.31 -7.98
N LEU A 741 -23.28 32.56 -9.19
CA LEU A 741 -22.12 33.43 -9.41
C LEU A 741 -22.42 34.51 -10.44
N THR A 742 -22.13 34.25 -11.72
CA THR A 742 -22.28 35.25 -12.78
C THR A 742 -22.94 34.69 -14.01
N GLY A 743 -23.79 35.49 -14.66
CA GLY A 743 -24.40 35.12 -15.93
C GLY A 743 -23.40 35.12 -17.10
N GLY A 744 -22.29 35.87 -16.99
CA GLY A 744 -21.29 36.02 -18.05
C GLY A 744 -20.04 35.17 -17.81
N ILE A 745 -18.91 35.83 -17.52
CA ILE A 745 -17.59 35.18 -17.37
C ILE A 745 -17.15 35.23 -15.90
N GLY A 746 -16.83 34.06 -15.33
CA GLY A 746 -16.25 33.88 -14.00
C GLY A 746 -14.74 33.61 -14.07
N CYS A 747 -13.97 34.23 -13.19
CA CYS A 747 -12.55 33.98 -13.01
C CYS A 747 -12.23 33.83 -11.52
N THR A 748 -11.52 32.75 -11.17
CA THR A 748 -10.97 32.52 -9.83
C THR A 748 -9.50 32.13 -9.98
N ASP A 749 -8.58 32.88 -9.37
CA ASP A 749 -7.13 32.61 -9.49
C ASP A 749 -6.67 32.48 -10.95
N SER A 750 -7.18 33.35 -11.82
CA SER A 750 -6.99 33.24 -13.28
C SER A 750 -6.84 34.60 -13.94
N SER A 751 -5.97 34.67 -14.95
CA SER A 751 -5.61 35.90 -15.67
C SER A 751 -5.78 35.77 -17.19
N PRO A 752 -7.00 35.46 -17.70
CA PRO A 752 -7.26 35.29 -19.12
C PRO A 752 -7.16 36.59 -19.93
N LEU A 753 -6.98 36.45 -21.24
CA LEU A 753 -7.11 37.52 -22.23
C LEU A 753 -8.55 37.58 -22.77
N ILE A 754 -9.28 38.68 -22.55
CA ILE A 754 -10.70 38.81 -22.90
C ILE A 754 -10.90 40.05 -23.80
N VAL A 755 -11.11 39.85 -25.10
CA VAL A 755 -11.04 40.93 -26.10
C VAL A 755 -12.21 40.94 -27.10
N ASN A 756 -12.77 42.11 -27.40
CA ASN A 756 -13.77 42.30 -28.47
C ASN A 756 -15.04 41.43 -28.35
N ASN A 757 -15.48 41.08 -27.14
CA ASN A 757 -16.68 40.25 -26.93
C ASN A 757 -17.95 41.11 -26.72
N PHE A 758 -19.11 40.55 -27.04
CA PHE A 758 -20.43 41.07 -26.68
C PHE A 758 -21.00 40.26 -25.52
N ILE A 759 -21.02 40.83 -24.31
CA ILE A 759 -21.53 40.20 -23.09
C ILE A 759 -22.82 40.90 -22.70
N VAL A 760 -23.95 40.35 -23.15
CA VAL A 760 -25.23 41.08 -23.12
C VAL A 760 -26.41 40.24 -22.66
N ASN A 761 -27.37 40.85 -21.97
CA ASN A 761 -28.60 40.19 -21.51
C ASN A 761 -28.38 38.95 -20.63
N ASN A 762 -27.28 38.88 -19.87
CA ASN A 762 -27.03 37.77 -18.96
C ASN A 762 -27.55 38.10 -17.55
N ASP A 763 -27.98 37.08 -16.81
CA ASP A 763 -28.52 37.18 -15.45
C ASP A 763 -27.65 36.41 -14.44
N GLY A 764 -27.28 37.03 -13.33
CA GLY A 764 -26.33 36.44 -12.37
C GLY A 764 -26.74 36.57 -10.90
N GLY A 765 -26.33 35.60 -10.09
CA GLY A 765 -26.55 35.61 -8.64
C GLY A 765 -25.79 36.72 -7.90
N PHE A 766 -24.54 36.98 -8.29
CA PHE A 766 -23.73 38.11 -7.81
C PHE A 766 -23.50 39.14 -8.92
N ALA A 767 -23.08 38.71 -10.12
CA ALA A 767 -22.76 39.63 -11.21
C ALA A 767 -23.38 39.24 -12.55
N GLY A 768 -23.88 40.21 -13.30
CA GLY A 768 -24.49 39.95 -14.60
C GLY A 768 -23.47 39.58 -15.68
N ALA A 769 -22.28 40.22 -15.69
CA ALA A 769 -21.30 40.07 -16.78
C ALA A 769 -19.96 39.46 -16.35
N PHE A 770 -19.38 39.90 -15.24
CA PHE A 770 -18.06 39.43 -14.78
C PHE A 770 -18.02 39.18 -13.28
N SER A 771 -17.41 38.07 -12.87
CA SER A 771 -17.04 37.78 -11.48
C SER A 771 -15.55 37.45 -11.40
N LEU A 772 -14.75 38.28 -10.73
CA LEU A 772 -13.30 38.12 -10.57
C LEU A 772 -12.96 37.90 -9.10
N LYS A 773 -12.31 36.78 -8.79
CA LYS A 773 -12.03 36.34 -7.41
C LYS A 773 -10.61 35.83 -7.25
N SER A 774 -10.10 35.86 -6.01
CA SER A 774 -8.90 35.16 -5.57
C SER A 774 -7.67 35.41 -6.45
N ASP A 775 -7.17 36.64 -6.43
CA ASP A 775 -6.00 37.13 -7.17
C ASP A 775 -6.07 37.00 -8.70
N SER A 776 -7.29 36.99 -9.26
CA SER A 776 -7.50 37.08 -10.71
C SER A 776 -7.04 38.44 -11.26
N ASN A 777 -6.39 38.45 -12.43
CA ASN A 777 -5.91 39.66 -13.11
C ASN A 777 -6.12 39.57 -14.64
N PRO A 778 -7.38 39.48 -15.13
CA PRO A 778 -7.67 39.33 -16.55
C PRO A 778 -7.39 40.61 -17.35
N PHE A 779 -6.94 40.46 -18.59
CA PHE A 779 -6.82 41.59 -19.52
C PHE A 779 -8.10 41.77 -20.34
N ILE A 780 -8.95 42.71 -19.92
CA ILE A 780 -10.28 42.95 -20.49
C ILE A 780 -10.25 44.20 -21.39
N VAL A 781 -10.37 44.02 -22.72
CA VAL A 781 -10.27 45.12 -23.71
C VAL A 781 -11.36 45.08 -24.77
N ASN A 782 -11.94 46.24 -25.10
CA ASN A 782 -12.92 46.42 -26.19
C ASN A 782 -14.16 45.51 -26.10
N ASN A 783 -14.57 45.10 -24.90
CA ASN A 783 -15.79 44.32 -24.71
C ASN A 783 -17.02 45.24 -24.63
N THR A 784 -18.12 44.83 -25.27
CA THR A 784 -19.43 45.49 -25.15
C THR A 784 -20.25 44.80 -24.06
N ILE A 785 -20.60 45.54 -23.01
CA ILE A 785 -21.34 45.02 -21.86
C ILE A 785 -22.65 45.80 -21.74
N ALA A 786 -23.78 45.13 -21.93
CA ALA A 786 -25.08 45.79 -21.95
C ALA A 786 -26.20 44.88 -21.43
N ASN A 787 -27.15 45.47 -20.68
CA ASN A 787 -28.36 44.79 -20.22
C ASN A 787 -28.13 43.51 -19.39
N ASN A 788 -26.99 43.39 -18.70
CA ASN A 788 -26.78 42.28 -17.78
C ASN A 788 -27.40 42.63 -16.41
N ASP A 789 -28.07 41.67 -15.78
CA ASP A 789 -28.80 41.83 -14.52
C ASP A 789 -28.16 40.97 -13.42
N ALA A 790 -28.09 41.52 -12.21
CA ALA A 790 -27.67 40.82 -10.99
C ALA A 790 -27.79 41.75 -9.77
N PRO A 791 -27.92 41.20 -8.54
CA PRO A 791 -27.97 41.98 -7.30
C PRO A 791 -26.78 42.94 -7.09
N ASP A 792 -25.55 42.52 -7.40
CA ASP A 792 -24.35 43.34 -7.18
C ASP A 792 -23.87 44.06 -8.46
N GLY A 793 -24.65 43.99 -9.54
CA GLY A 793 -24.43 44.72 -10.79
C GLY A 793 -23.71 43.92 -11.88
N ALA A 794 -23.17 44.62 -12.88
CA ALA A 794 -22.53 43.94 -14.03
C ALA A 794 -21.17 43.31 -13.68
N PHE A 795 -20.47 43.82 -12.67
CA PHE A 795 -19.14 43.37 -12.26
C PHE A 795 -19.11 43.10 -10.76
N PHE A 796 -18.51 41.97 -10.39
CA PHE A 796 -18.13 41.66 -9.02
C PHE A 796 -16.62 41.37 -8.98
N ILE A 797 -15.88 42.09 -8.15
CA ILE A 797 -14.42 41.96 -8.02
C ILE A 797 -14.08 41.80 -6.55
N PHE A 798 -13.44 40.70 -6.18
CA PHE A 798 -13.11 40.37 -4.80
C PHE A 798 -11.69 39.81 -4.69
N ASN A 799 -10.81 40.54 -3.98
CA ASN A 799 -9.37 40.23 -3.88
C ASN A 799 -8.78 39.95 -5.27
N SER A 800 -8.93 40.87 -6.23
CA SER A 800 -8.49 40.70 -7.62
C SER A 800 -8.21 42.09 -8.21
N SER A 801 -7.38 42.15 -9.26
CA SER A 801 -6.91 43.42 -9.85
C SER A 801 -7.40 43.64 -11.27
#